data_AF-A0A453N0V4-F1
#
_entry.id   AF-A0A453N0V4-F1
#
_cell.length_a   1.000
_cell.length_b   1.000
_cell.length_c   1.000
_cell.angle_alpha   90.00
_cell.angle_beta   90.00
_cell.angle_gamma   90.00
#
_symmetry.space_group_name_H-M   'P 1'
#
loop_
_entity.id
_entity.type
_entity.pdbx_description
1 polymer ?
#
loop_
_entity_poly.entity_id
_entity_poly.type
_entity_poly.pdbx_seq_one_letter_code
_entity_poly.pdbx_strand_id
1 'polypeptide(L)'
;MMSPHWTKPLNWNLTRHLLPRFTELSESRPWRKQLLMRSQLLDQAGHWIHSLKHLWRSSNLANKIVGLKSMAAHRSGLEIDPSVSKVDAEDGLRKELATRRPLRITNKNLFDYIFIHSLEIAVEFHLPMQIHTGFGDRELGLRHCTPFHLRAVLEDKRFVKCQIVLLNASYPFSREGSYLASVYSQVYLDFGFAFPKLSVQGITSSLKELLERAPIKKVMFSTDGYAFPETYYLGAKWARDVVYRVLSAACEDGDLTIQEAIEAVEDIFRRNALHLYKLNVFHEKTTSIDDNTISSSSCLGKDDVILVRMVWNDASGQHRCRALPAERFYGIARNKGVGLGIAAVGFTSFRDAPAVGTNLTCAGEEIRLVADMSTLLRIPWSRNEEMVMVDMLTGSGEASEYCPRNALRKVTKVLLDEFNVTVKAGFENEFYLLRKSFSEGHEHWVPYDNSSYCSTSAFDGASFMLKEAHSCLKAAGIVVEQMHAEGGNGQFEIALKYVLCTLAADNQIYAREIIKSIARKHGVIATFLPKPDLNELGSGCHVHLSLWKNDQNVFMGSNKYNYHGMSNTGERFLAGVYHHLPSILAFTAPHPHSYDRIQPNTFTGAYLCWGKENREAPLRTSCPPGVPPDFVSNFEIRSFDGCANPHLGLAAIVNAGIDGLRRGLKLPPPTELNPADCASHERLPHDLLGSVEALAADKIFHELMGDKLVTSVIAMRKVITTSRHALQYTVFICS
;
A
#
# COMPACT_ATOMS: atom_id res chain seq x y z
N MET A 1 -4.34 -15.85 -9.64
CA MET A 1 -4.44 -17.31 -9.36
C MET A 1 -3.88 -18.05 -10.56
N MET A 2 -2.74 -18.73 -10.42
CA MET A 2 -2.20 -19.62 -11.45
C MET A 2 -2.25 -21.06 -10.92
N SER A 3 -2.73 -21.94 -11.79
CA SER A 3 -2.93 -23.39 -11.58
C SER A 3 -1.73 -24.11 -10.94
N PRO A 4 -1.93 -25.02 -9.97
CA PRO A 4 -0.87 -25.77 -9.28
C PRO A 4 -0.43 -27.02 -10.07
N HIS A 5 -0.18 -26.88 -11.38
CA HIS A 5 0.13 -28.01 -12.25
C HIS A 5 1.44 -27.93 -13.01
N TRP A 6 2.44 -27.19 -12.55
CA TRP A 6 3.78 -27.32 -13.12
C TRP A 6 4.83 -27.10 -12.04
N THR A 7 5.31 -28.21 -11.44
CA THR A 7 6.68 -28.47 -10.94
C THR A 7 6.65 -29.66 -9.97
N LYS A 8 6.66 -30.89 -10.49
CA LYS A 8 7.38 -31.97 -9.81
C LYS A 8 8.75 -32.03 -10.49
N PRO A 9 9.85 -31.57 -9.87
CA PRO A 9 11.15 -32.05 -10.30
C PRO A 9 11.13 -33.57 -10.12
N LEU A 10 11.40 -34.32 -11.19
CA LEU A 10 11.75 -35.72 -11.02
C LEU A 10 13.06 -35.72 -10.22
N ASN A 11 12.96 -35.94 -8.91
CA ASN A 11 14.08 -36.32 -8.08
C ASN A 11 14.62 -37.64 -8.64
N TRP A 12 15.54 -37.56 -9.59
CA TRP A 12 16.26 -38.72 -10.07
C TRP A 12 17.29 -39.09 -9.01
N ASN A 13 16.83 -39.70 -7.92
CA ASN A 13 17.68 -40.60 -7.17
C ASN A 13 18.04 -41.73 -8.13
N LEU A 14 19.16 -41.60 -8.84
CA LEU A 14 19.72 -42.68 -9.68
C LEU A 14 19.88 -43.99 -8.87
N THR A 15 19.93 -43.91 -7.54
CA THR A 15 19.90 -45.06 -6.62
C THR A 15 18.52 -45.67 -6.39
N ARG A 16 17.39 -44.94 -6.55
CA ARG A 16 16.04 -45.47 -6.25
C ARG A 16 15.35 -46.16 -7.42
N HIS A 17 15.66 -45.83 -8.67
CA HIS A 17 14.98 -46.44 -9.83
C HIS A 17 15.79 -47.48 -10.60
N LEU A 18 17.07 -47.68 -10.28
CA LEU A 18 17.90 -48.67 -10.97
C LEU A 18 18.06 -50.00 -10.19
N LEU A 19 17.62 -50.09 -8.93
CA LEU A 19 17.61 -51.31 -8.11
C LEU A 19 16.20 -51.63 -7.58
N PRO A 20 15.34 -52.36 -8.33
CA PRO A 20 13.97 -52.63 -7.90
C PRO A 20 13.84 -53.59 -6.69
N ARG A 21 14.92 -53.97 -5.98
CA ARG A 21 14.87 -54.94 -4.87
C ARG A 21 15.91 -54.71 -3.77
N PHE A 22 16.00 -53.50 -3.20
CA PHE A 22 16.86 -53.29 -2.03
C PHE A 22 16.20 -52.60 -0.81
N THR A 23 14.96 -52.13 -0.91
CA THR A 23 14.26 -51.50 0.23
C THR A 23 13.16 -52.34 0.88
N GLU A 24 12.88 -53.55 0.40
CA GLU A 24 11.98 -54.51 1.05
C GLU A 24 12.62 -55.90 1.14
N LEU A 25 13.60 -56.04 2.02
CA LEU A 25 14.05 -57.35 2.50
C LEU A 25 14.52 -57.18 3.95
N SER A 26 13.58 -56.81 4.83
CA SER A 26 13.60 -57.26 6.22
C SER A 26 13.03 -58.66 6.27
N GLU A 27 13.81 -59.59 6.83
CA GLU A 27 13.41 -60.90 7.34
C GLU A 27 12.94 -61.96 6.30
N SER A 28 13.58 -63.13 6.35
CA SER A 28 13.30 -64.38 5.62
C SER A 28 13.89 -64.57 4.20
N ARG A 29 15.07 -65.21 4.11
CA ARG A 29 15.41 -66.35 3.20
C ARG A 29 16.92 -66.70 3.24
N PRO A 30 17.32 -67.95 2.90
CA PRO A 30 18.60 -68.55 3.32
C PRO A 30 19.85 -68.15 2.52
N TRP A 31 20.98 -68.14 3.22
CA TRP A 31 22.33 -67.68 2.88
C TRP A 31 22.98 -68.19 1.57
N ARG A 32 22.56 -69.32 0.99
CA ARG A 32 23.24 -69.91 -0.18
C ARG A 32 22.98 -69.20 -1.53
N LYS A 33 21.93 -68.37 -1.66
CA LYS A 33 21.69 -67.56 -2.88
C LYS A 33 22.47 -66.23 -2.93
N GLN A 34 23.10 -65.81 -1.83
CA GLN A 34 23.81 -64.52 -1.76
C GLN A 34 25.23 -64.54 -2.35
N LEU A 35 25.86 -65.71 -2.49
CA LEU A 35 27.19 -65.84 -3.08
C LEU A 35 27.19 -65.78 -4.62
N LEU A 36 26.15 -66.33 -5.28
CA LEU A 36 26.00 -66.26 -6.75
C LEU A 36 25.63 -64.85 -7.26
N MET A 37 24.95 -64.03 -6.45
CA MET A 37 24.63 -62.65 -6.80
C MET A 37 25.83 -61.70 -6.71
N ARG A 38 26.88 -62.05 -5.94
CA ARG A 38 28.07 -61.20 -5.77
C ARG A 38 28.92 -61.08 -7.03
N SER A 39 28.97 -62.10 -7.90
CA SER A 39 29.70 -61.99 -9.18
C SER A 39 28.86 -61.29 -10.26
N GLN A 40 27.55 -61.55 -10.34
CA GLN A 40 26.66 -60.91 -11.32
C GLN A 40 26.46 -59.40 -11.09
N LEU A 41 26.50 -58.92 -9.84
CA LEU A 41 26.40 -57.50 -9.51
C LEU A 41 27.64 -56.69 -9.95
N LEU A 42 28.79 -57.35 -10.10
CA LEU A 42 30.04 -56.70 -10.49
C LEU A 42 30.18 -56.55 -12.00
N ASP A 43 29.75 -57.55 -12.77
CA ASP A 43 29.65 -57.43 -14.24
C ASP A 43 28.57 -56.41 -14.67
N GLN A 44 27.50 -56.25 -13.87
CA GLN A 44 26.41 -55.32 -14.18
C GLN A 44 26.75 -53.83 -13.95
N ALA A 45 27.73 -53.50 -13.11
CA ALA A 45 28.09 -52.12 -12.80
C ALA A 45 28.72 -51.39 -14.01
N GLY A 46 29.59 -52.07 -14.75
CA GLY A 46 30.13 -51.58 -16.03
C GLY A 46 29.09 -51.49 -17.15
N HIS A 47 28.09 -52.38 -17.15
CA HIS A 47 26.96 -52.35 -18.08
C HIS A 47 25.95 -51.23 -17.77
N TRP A 48 25.90 -50.71 -16.53
CA TRP A 48 24.88 -49.76 -16.09
C TRP A 48 25.02 -48.36 -16.67
N ILE A 49 26.24 -47.84 -16.79
CA ILE A 49 26.49 -46.54 -17.41
C ILE A 49 26.20 -46.59 -18.92
N HIS A 50 26.59 -47.69 -19.57
CA HIS A 50 26.29 -47.88 -20.99
C HIS A 50 24.78 -48.07 -21.21
N SER A 51 24.10 -48.73 -20.27
CA SER A 51 22.64 -48.88 -20.23
C SER A 51 21.94 -47.55 -19.97
N LEU A 52 22.49 -46.65 -19.16
CA LEU A 52 21.97 -45.29 -18.93
C LEU A 52 22.03 -44.45 -20.22
N LYS A 53 23.17 -44.45 -20.92
CA LYS A 53 23.31 -43.80 -22.25
C LYS A 53 22.32 -44.42 -23.26
N HIS A 54 22.12 -45.73 -23.23
CA HIS A 54 21.14 -46.41 -24.08
C HIS A 54 19.68 -46.08 -23.70
N LEU A 55 19.35 -46.00 -22.40
CA LEU A 55 18.01 -45.64 -21.90
C LEU A 55 17.65 -44.20 -22.29
N TRP A 56 18.64 -43.31 -22.24
CA TRP A 56 18.50 -41.92 -22.69
C TRP A 56 18.25 -41.81 -24.19
N ARG A 57 18.97 -42.59 -25.01
CA ARG A 57 18.78 -42.63 -26.47
C ARG A 57 17.49 -43.32 -26.92
N SER A 58 16.98 -44.27 -26.14
CA SER A 58 15.82 -45.11 -26.50
C SER A 58 14.47 -44.62 -25.95
N SER A 59 14.46 -43.57 -25.12
CA SER A 59 13.23 -43.09 -24.49
C SER A 59 12.81 -41.70 -25.00
N ASN A 60 11.51 -41.50 -25.21
CA ASN A 60 10.88 -40.17 -25.40
C ASN A 60 11.05 -39.24 -24.17
N LEU A 61 11.82 -39.66 -23.16
CA LEU A 61 12.11 -38.93 -21.93
C LEU A 61 13.13 -37.82 -22.15
N ALA A 62 14.04 -37.97 -23.12
CA ALA A 62 15.08 -36.96 -23.42
C ALA A 62 14.46 -35.58 -23.75
N ASN A 63 13.30 -35.56 -24.40
CA ASN A 63 12.57 -34.32 -24.72
C ASN A 63 11.82 -33.69 -23.54
N LYS A 64 11.78 -34.35 -22.37
CA LYS A 64 11.09 -33.87 -21.15
C LYS A 64 12.04 -33.46 -20.03
N ILE A 65 13.32 -33.80 -20.14
CA ILE A 65 14.35 -33.47 -19.16
C ILE A 65 15.05 -32.19 -19.59
N VAL A 66 15.13 -31.23 -18.69
CA VAL A 66 15.70 -29.90 -18.97
C VAL A 66 17.03 -29.66 -18.26
N GLY A 67 17.44 -30.56 -17.37
CA GLY A 67 18.70 -30.46 -16.62
C GLY A 67 18.98 -31.70 -15.77
N LEU A 68 20.21 -31.82 -15.29
CA LEU A 68 20.66 -32.83 -14.33
C LEU A 68 20.92 -32.19 -12.96
N LYS A 69 20.86 -32.98 -11.89
CA LYS A 69 21.15 -32.51 -10.54
C LYS A 69 22.05 -33.49 -9.79
N SER A 70 23.11 -32.97 -9.18
CA SER A 70 24.07 -33.74 -8.40
C SER A 70 23.91 -33.53 -6.89
N MET A 71 24.11 -34.62 -6.14
CA MET A 71 24.16 -34.65 -4.69
C MET A 71 25.57 -34.94 -4.16
N ALA A 72 26.62 -34.84 -4.99
CA ALA A 72 28.00 -35.19 -4.63
C ALA A 72 28.49 -34.46 -3.36
N ALA A 73 28.12 -33.18 -3.21
CA ALA A 73 28.42 -32.38 -2.02
C ALA A 73 27.95 -33.02 -0.70
N HIS A 74 26.79 -33.68 -0.68
CA HIS A 74 26.25 -34.34 0.52
C HIS A 74 26.86 -35.71 0.80
N ARG A 75 27.73 -36.20 -0.09
CA ARG A 75 28.27 -37.57 -0.05
C ARG A 75 29.79 -37.55 0.05
N SER A 76 30.48 -37.53 -1.08
CA SER A 76 31.95 -37.59 -1.17
C SER A 76 32.63 -36.22 -1.23
N GLY A 77 31.86 -35.13 -1.34
CA GLY A 77 32.39 -33.78 -1.51
C GLY A 77 32.54 -33.36 -2.97
N LEU A 78 32.96 -32.12 -3.20
CA LEU A 78 33.06 -31.51 -4.54
C LEU A 78 34.45 -31.61 -5.19
N GLU A 79 35.43 -32.21 -4.51
CA GLU A 79 36.79 -32.39 -5.03
C GLU A 79 36.86 -33.56 -5.99
N ILE A 80 36.13 -33.48 -7.10
CA ILE A 80 35.95 -34.60 -8.04
C ILE A 80 37.26 -34.86 -8.81
N ASP A 81 37.72 -36.11 -8.83
CA ASP A 81 38.81 -36.56 -9.70
C ASP A 81 38.31 -36.83 -11.13
N PRO A 82 38.69 -36.01 -12.14
CA PRO A 82 38.27 -36.23 -13.53
C PRO A 82 38.93 -37.44 -14.20
N SER A 83 40.01 -37.96 -13.61
CA SER A 83 40.85 -39.04 -14.14
C SER A 83 40.55 -40.41 -13.56
N VAL A 84 39.55 -40.50 -12.66
CA VAL A 84 39.17 -41.75 -11.99
C VAL A 84 38.89 -42.88 -12.98
N SER A 85 39.57 -44.01 -12.78
CA SER A 85 39.43 -45.16 -13.67
C SER A 85 38.17 -45.97 -13.34
N LYS A 86 37.66 -46.69 -14.36
CA LYS A 86 36.56 -47.65 -14.17
C LYS A 86 36.90 -48.73 -13.13
N VAL A 87 38.17 -49.16 -13.10
CA VAL A 87 38.65 -50.19 -12.17
C VAL A 87 38.55 -49.69 -10.73
N ASP A 88 38.97 -48.45 -10.48
CA ASP A 88 38.91 -47.84 -9.15
C ASP A 88 37.48 -47.66 -8.63
N ALA A 89 36.55 -47.32 -9.54
CA ALA A 89 35.13 -47.20 -9.21
C ALA A 89 34.49 -48.56 -8.91
N GLU A 90 34.81 -49.60 -9.70
CA GLU A 90 34.33 -50.97 -9.48
C GLU A 90 34.87 -51.56 -8.17
N ASP A 91 36.14 -51.31 -7.86
CA ASP A 91 36.74 -51.71 -6.58
C ASP A 91 36.15 -50.94 -5.40
N GLY A 92 35.84 -49.65 -5.58
CA GLY A 92 35.09 -48.86 -4.60
C GLY A 92 33.71 -49.46 -4.32
N LEU A 93 32.97 -49.81 -5.36
CA LEU A 93 31.67 -50.48 -5.25
C LEU A 93 31.78 -51.84 -4.56
N ARG A 94 32.80 -52.66 -4.89
CA ARG A 94 33.07 -53.94 -4.22
C ARG A 94 33.23 -53.79 -2.72
N LYS A 95 34.03 -52.80 -2.30
CA LYS A 95 34.30 -52.51 -0.89
C LYS A 95 33.02 -52.11 -0.15
N GLU A 96 32.19 -51.26 -0.75
CA GLU A 96 30.90 -50.85 -0.17
C GLU A 96 29.94 -52.02 -0.03
N LEU A 97 29.81 -52.85 -1.06
CA LEU A 97 28.95 -54.04 -1.04
C LEU A 97 29.42 -55.13 -0.06
N ALA A 98 30.68 -55.06 0.39
CA ALA A 98 31.22 -55.94 1.41
C ALA A 98 30.91 -55.49 2.85
N THR A 99 30.46 -54.25 3.08
CA THR A 99 30.12 -53.73 4.41
C THR A 99 28.76 -54.23 4.93
N ARG A 100 28.57 -54.25 6.26
CA ARG A 100 27.30 -54.69 6.90
C ARG A 100 26.20 -53.63 6.77
N ARG A 101 24.94 -54.10 6.72
CA ARG A 101 23.74 -53.27 6.50
C ARG A 101 23.48 -52.27 7.66
N PRO A 102 22.88 -51.09 7.38
CA PRO A 102 22.35 -50.65 6.07
C PRO A 102 23.44 -50.25 5.07
N LEU A 103 23.29 -50.68 3.81
CA LEU A 103 24.24 -50.36 2.73
C LEU A 103 24.16 -48.85 2.44
N ARG A 104 25.27 -48.13 2.63
CA ARG A 104 25.35 -46.70 2.36
C ARG A 104 26.58 -46.43 1.51
N ILE A 105 26.36 -46.14 0.23
CA ILE A 105 27.42 -45.82 -0.72
C ILE A 105 28.03 -44.46 -0.34
N THR A 106 29.31 -44.44 0.06
CA THR A 106 30.08 -43.21 0.33
C THR A 106 31.43 -43.18 -0.39
N ASN A 107 31.82 -44.27 -1.05
CA ASN A 107 33.09 -44.38 -1.75
C ASN A 107 33.29 -43.28 -2.80
N LYS A 108 34.38 -42.53 -2.63
CA LYS A 108 34.74 -41.38 -3.45
C LYS A 108 34.95 -41.72 -4.93
N ASN A 109 35.74 -42.75 -5.23
CA ASN A 109 36.05 -43.12 -6.62
C ASN A 109 34.78 -43.49 -7.40
N LEU A 110 33.83 -44.16 -6.74
CA LEU A 110 32.54 -44.48 -7.34
C LEU A 110 31.70 -43.21 -7.62
N PHE A 111 31.63 -42.27 -6.68
CA PHE A 111 30.89 -41.01 -6.89
C PHE A 111 31.52 -40.14 -7.96
N ASP A 112 32.84 -39.99 -7.94
CA ASP A 112 33.58 -39.20 -8.93
C ASP A 112 33.35 -39.79 -10.32
N TYR A 113 33.43 -41.12 -10.45
CA TYR A 113 33.18 -41.81 -11.71
C TYR A 113 31.74 -41.61 -12.23
N ILE A 114 30.73 -41.72 -11.35
CA ILE A 114 29.33 -41.45 -11.71
C ILE A 114 29.13 -39.99 -12.11
N PHE A 115 29.76 -39.05 -11.38
CA PHE A 115 29.65 -37.62 -11.63
C PHE A 115 30.22 -37.26 -13.01
N ILE A 116 31.42 -37.76 -13.33
CA ILE A 116 32.08 -37.55 -14.62
C ILE A 116 31.23 -38.10 -15.78
N HIS A 117 30.69 -39.32 -15.66
CA HIS A 117 29.82 -39.88 -16.70
C HIS A 117 28.49 -39.12 -16.83
N SER A 118 27.98 -38.55 -15.73
CA SER A 118 26.79 -37.70 -15.76
C SER A 118 27.07 -36.38 -16.49
N LEU A 119 28.28 -35.81 -16.33
CA LEU A 119 28.71 -34.64 -17.10
C LEU A 119 28.90 -34.93 -18.58
N GLU A 120 29.42 -36.11 -18.94
CA GLU A 120 29.47 -36.53 -20.35
C GLU A 120 28.08 -36.56 -20.98
N ILE A 121 27.09 -37.09 -20.27
CA ILE A 121 25.68 -37.08 -20.70
C ILE A 121 25.17 -35.64 -20.78
N ALA A 122 25.46 -34.80 -19.79
CA ALA A 122 25.07 -33.39 -19.80
C ALA A 122 25.59 -32.66 -21.05
N VAL A 123 26.85 -32.89 -21.43
CA VAL A 123 27.46 -32.32 -22.63
C VAL A 123 26.81 -32.87 -23.90
N GLU A 124 26.66 -34.20 -24.00
CA GLU A 124 26.08 -34.86 -25.18
C GLU A 124 24.66 -34.36 -25.47
N PHE A 125 23.83 -34.21 -24.43
CA PHE A 125 22.44 -33.79 -24.55
C PHE A 125 22.21 -32.29 -24.33
N HIS A 126 23.28 -31.50 -24.18
CA HIS A 126 23.21 -30.05 -23.94
C HIS A 126 22.34 -29.64 -22.75
N LEU A 127 22.48 -30.39 -21.64
CA LEU A 127 21.72 -30.16 -20.42
C LEU A 127 22.58 -29.45 -19.36
N PRO A 128 22.05 -28.43 -18.68
CA PRO A 128 22.71 -27.86 -17.52
C PRO A 128 22.76 -28.85 -16.35
N MET A 129 23.84 -28.82 -15.59
CA MET A 129 24.06 -29.60 -14.38
C MET A 129 23.95 -28.71 -13.15
N GLN A 130 22.97 -28.96 -12.29
CA GLN A 130 22.83 -28.33 -10.99
C GLN A 130 23.67 -29.04 -9.93
N ILE A 131 24.43 -28.28 -9.14
CA ILE A 131 25.32 -28.80 -8.10
C ILE A 131 25.02 -28.06 -6.80
N HIS A 132 24.71 -28.81 -5.75
CA HIS A 132 24.62 -28.23 -4.41
C HIS A 132 25.99 -27.76 -3.94
N THR A 133 26.03 -26.55 -3.37
CA THR A 133 27.24 -25.96 -2.78
C THR A 133 26.91 -25.35 -1.43
N GLY A 134 27.85 -25.40 -0.49
CA GLY A 134 27.65 -24.82 0.84
C GLY A 134 26.69 -25.59 1.76
N PHE A 135 25.79 -24.86 2.43
CA PHE A 135 24.93 -25.34 3.51
C PHE A 135 23.82 -26.31 3.02
N GLY A 136 23.48 -27.32 3.84
CA GLY A 136 22.54 -28.38 3.45
C GLY A 136 22.24 -29.41 4.56
N ASP A 137 21.88 -30.63 4.16
CA ASP A 137 21.45 -31.73 5.03
C ASP A 137 22.52 -32.15 6.08
N ARG A 138 22.09 -32.86 7.13
CA ARG A 138 22.90 -33.34 8.28
C ARG A 138 24.18 -34.08 7.89
N GLU A 139 24.17 -34.71 6.73
CA GLU A 139 25.28 -35.55 6.24
C GLU A 139 26.36 -34.76 5.50
N LEU A 140 26.13 -33.47 5.27
CA LEU A 140 27.02 -32.60 4.53
C LEU A 140 28.21 -32.14 5.39
N GLY A 141 29.43 -32.44 4.94
CA GLY A 141 30.64 -31.86 5.49
C GLY A 141 30.91 -30.50 4.85
N LEU A 142 30.63 -29.39 5.56
CA LEU A 142 30.69 -28.04 4.99
C LEU A 142 32.05 -27.71 4.34
N ARG A 143 33.14 -28.22 4.91
CA ARG A 143 34.51 -28.06 4.39
C ARG A 143 34.71 -28.64 2.97
N HIS A 144 33.96 -29.67 2.62
CA HIS A 144 34.09 -30.37 1.34
C HIS A 144 33.12 -29.84 0.26
N CYS A 145 32.37 -28.78 0.58
CA CYS A 145 31.30 -28.24 -0.25
C CYS A 145 31.60 -26.85 -0.80
N THR A 146 32.84 -26.37 -0.65
CA THR A 146 33.28 -25.15 -1.33
C THR A 146 33.26 -25.35 -2.84
N PRO A 147 32.73 -24.38 -3.60
CA PRO A 147 32.66 -24.50 -5.05
C PRO A 147 34.06 -24.52 -5.71
N PHE A 148 35.11 -24.04 -5.05
CA PHE A 148 36.49 -24.10 -5.58
C PHE A 148 37.01 -25.51 -5.83
N HIS A 149 36.49 -26.51 -5.13
CA HIS A 149 36.86 -27.89 -5.40
C HIS A 149 36.45 -28.38 -6.80
N LEU A 150 35.52 -27.69 -7.46
CA LEU A 150 35.11 -28.01 -8.84
C LEU A 150 36.11 -27.54 -9.90
N ARG A 151 37.19 -26.84 -9.53
CA ARG A 151 38.15 -26.26 -10.48
C ARG A 151 38.73 -27.28 -11.46
N ALA A 152 39.11 -28.46 -10.98
CA ALA A 152 39.62 -29.55 -11.83
C ALA A 152 38.60 -29.99 -12.90
N VAL A 153 37.31 -29.96 -12.58
CA VAL A 153 36.22 -30.25 -13.51
C VAL A 153 35.98 -29.09 -14.48
N LEU A 154 36.01 -27.85 -13.99
CA LEU A 154 35.79 -26.65 -14.79
C LEU A 154 36.90 -26.39 -15.82
N GLU A 155 38.14 -26.79 -15.50
CA GLU A 155 39.32 -26.65 -16.35
C GLU A 155 39.53 -27.87 -17.29
N ASP A 156 38.78 -28.96 -17.10
CA ASP A 156 38.82 -30.12 -18.00
C ASP A 156 38.15 -29.79 -19.34
N LYS A 157 38.92 -29.91 -20.43
CA LYS A 157 38.50 -29.61 -21.80
C LYS A 157 37.22 -30.35 -22.23
N ARG A 158 36.93 -31.52 -21.64
CA ARG A 158 35.71 -32.30 -21.93
C ARG A 158 34.44 -31.58 -21.49
N PHE A 159 34.50 -30.76 -20.43
CA PHE A 159 33.32 -30.22 -19.76
C PHE A 159 33.19 -28.69 -19.87
N VAL A 160 34.09 -28.01 -20.58
CA VAL A 160 34.04 -26.54 -20.77
C VAL A 160 32.70 -26.06 -21.35
N LYS A 161 32.03 -26.88 -22.15
CA LYS A 161 30.70 -26.56 -22.74
C LYS A 161 29.52 -26.95 -21.84
N CYS A 162 29.75 -27.66 -20.75
CA CYS A 162 28.70 -28.05 -19.82
C CYS A 162 28.31 -26.86 -18.95
N GLN A 163 27.06 -26.43 -19.05
CA GLN A 163 26.54 -25.39 -18.17
C GLN A 163 26.36 -25.93 -16.75
N ILE A 164 26.89 -25.24 -15.76
CA ILE A 164 26.88 -25.66 -14.36
C ILE A 164 26.19 -24.58 -13.52
N VAL A 165 25.21 -24.99 -12.71
CA VAL A 165 24.48 -24.12 -11.79
C VAL A 165 24.86 -24.47 -10.36
N LEU A 166 25.51 -23.53 -9.67
CA LEU A 166 25.80 -23.66 -8.24
C LEU A 166 24.57 -23.22 -7.46
N LEU A 167 23.98 -24.16 -6.73
CA LEU A 167 22.78 -23.91 -5.94
C LEU A 167 23.12 -23.32 -4.56
N ASN A 168 22.10 -22.77 -3.91
CA ASN A 168 22.10 -22.35 -2.50
C ASN A 168 22.94 -21.09 -2.22
N ALA A 169 23.08 -20.21 -3.20
CA ALA A 169 23.97 -19.06 -3.16
C ALA A 169 25.44 -19.43 -2.89
N SER A 170 25.78 -20.72 -2.94
CA SER A 170 27.01 -21.28 -2.37
C SER A 170 27.24 -20.96 -0.88
N TYR A 171 26.24 -20.51 -0.13
CA TYR A 171 26.41 -20.02 1.24
C TYR A 171 27.03 -21.07 2.18
N PRO A 172 28.07 -20.75 2.99
CA PRO A 172 28.62 -19.41 3.23
C PRO A 172 29.74 -18.98 2.25
N PHE A 173 29.97 -19.74 1.19
CA PHE A 173 30.99 -19.50 0.15
C PHE A 173 30.45 -18.67 -1.03
N SER A 174 29.58 -17.69 -0.75
CA SER A 174 28.93 -16.88 -1.79
C SER A 174 29.94 -16.10 -2.64
N ARG A 175 31.04 -15.65 -2.02
CA ARG A 175 32.15 -14.94 -2.71
C ARG A 175 32.89 -15.84 -3.69
N GLU A 176 33.15 -17.09 -3.30
CA GLU A 176 33.82 -18.09 -4.12
C GLU A 176 32.95 -18.49 -5.31
N GLY A 177 31.64 -18.71 -5.07
CA GLY A 177 30.67 -18.95 -6.15
C GLY A 177 30.62 -17.78 -7.13
N SER A 178 30.52 -16.56 -6.61
CA SER A 178 30.52 -15.31 -7.36
C SER A 178 31.78 -15.15 -8.25
N TYR A 179 32.96 -15.44 -7.69
CA TYR A 179 34.22 -15.45 -8.43
C TYR A 179 34.25 -16.50 -9.54
N LEU A 180 33.77 -17.73 -9.29
CA LEU A 180 33.76 -18.74 -10.34
C LEU A 180 32.81 -18.36 -11.49
N ALA A 181 31.66 -17.76 -11.20
CA ALA A 181 30.74 -17.29 -12.23
C ALA A 181 31.30 -16.13 -13.07
N SER A 182 32.18 -15.30 -12.50
CA SER A 182 32.83 -14.21 -13.23
C SER A 182 33.97 -14.70 -14.12
N VAL A 183 34.72 -15.72 -13.69
CA VAL A 183 35.87 -16.27 -14.44
C VAL A 183 35.46 -17.33 -15.45
N TYR A 184 34.55 -18.23 -15.11
CA TYR A 184 34.16 -19.35 -15.95
C TYR A 184 32.86 -19.05 -16.69
N SER A 185 32.92 -19.08 -18.03
CA SER A 185 31.77 -18.80 -18.89
C SER A 185 30.59 -19.75 -18.63
N GLN A 186 30.89 -20.99 -18.23
CA GLN A 186 29.91 -22.05 -18.03
C GLN A 186 29.30 -22.13 -16.62
N VAL A 187 29.66 -21.23 -15.70
CA VAL A 187 29.17 -21.25 -14.30
C VAL A 187 28.07 -20.22 -14.07
N TYR A 188 26.96 -20.67 -13.50
CA TYR A 188 25.78 -19.91 -13.13
C TYR A 188 25.48 -20.09 -11.64
N LEU A 189 24.74 -19.16 -11.06
CA LEU A 189 24.43 -19.10 -9.63
C LEU A 189 22.92 -19.12 -9.42
N ASP A 190 22.46 -19.89 -8.43
CA ASP A 190 21.08 -19.85 -7.96
C ASP A 190 21.08 -19.62 -6.44
N PHE A 191 20.38 -18.58 -5.99
CA PHE A 191 20.38 -18.19 -4.58
C PHE A 191 19.23 -18.75 -3.74
N GLY A 192 18.48 -19.72 -4.26
CA GLY A 192 17.18 -20.10 -3.73
C GLY A 192 17.11 -20.60 -2.29
N PHE A 193 17.98 -21.54 -1.90
CA PHE A 193 17.96 -22.14 -0.54
C PHE A 193 18.23 -21.17 0.60
N ALA A 194 18.89 -20.04 0.32
CA ALA A 194 19.07 -18.98 1.32
C ALA A 194 17.71 -18.45 1.83
N PHE A 195 16.66 -18.61 1.02
CA PHE A 195 15.29 -18.19 1.31
C PHE A 195 14.44 -19.41 1.67
N PRO A 196 13.83 -19.52 2.87
CA PRO A 196 13.75 -18.57 3.99
C PRO A 196 14.72 -18.89 5.15
N LYS A 197 15.84 -19.58 4.88
CA LYS A 197 16.69 -20.17 5.93
C LYS A 197 17.61 -19.17 6.63
N LEU A 198 18.05 -18.12 5.93
CA LEU A 198 18.86 -17.05 6.53
C LEU A 198 17.97 -15.92 7.07
N SER A 199 18.51 -15.12 7.99
CA SER A 199 17.86 -13.86 8.40
C SER A 199 17.78 -12.90 7.21
N VAL A 200 16.85 -11.95 7.21
CA VAL A 200 16.71 -10.96 6.12
C VAL A 200 18.04 -10.26 5.81
N GLN A 201 18.83 -9.93 6.83
CA GLN A 201 20.17 -9.36 6.66
C GLN A 201 21.16 -10.37 6.04
N GLY A 202 21.16 -11.62 6.50
CA GLY A 202 22.02 -12.67 5.93
C GLY A 202 21.71 -12.98 4.47
N ILE A 203 20.42 -13.00 4.11
CA ILE A 203 19.95 -13.12 2.73
C ILE A 203 20.45 -11.92 1.90
N THR A 204 20.25 -10.70 2.40
CA THR A 204 20.66 -9.47 1.71
C THR A 204 22.18 -9.44 1.50
N SER A 205 22.96 -9.78 2.52
CA SER A 205 24.42 -9.86 2.43
C SER A 205 24.88 -10.89 1.41
N SER A 206 24.27 -12.08 1.41
CA SER A 206 24.62 -13.14 0.45
C SER A 206 24.32 -12.72 -0.99
N LEU A 207 23.16 -12.10 -1.24
CA LEU A 207 22.83 -11.60 -2.59
C LEU A 207 23.77 -10.48 -3.03
N LYS A 208 24.13 -9.55 -2.14
CA LYS A 208 25.14 -8.51 -2.43
C LYS A 208 26.47 -9.14 -2.83
N GLU A 209 26.97 -10.11 -2.08
CA GLU A 209 28.22 -10.81 -2.41
C GLU A 209 28.18 -11.55 -3.76
N LEU A 210 27.02 -12.09 -4.15
CA LEU A 210 26.85 -12.68 -5.48
C LEU A 210 26.91 -11.61 -6.58
N LEU A 211 26.15 -10.52 -6.44
CA LEU A 211 26.06 -9.48 -7.46
C LEU A 211 27.31 -8.58 -7.54
N GLU A 212 28.16 -8.57 -6.51
CA GLU A 212 29.42 -7.84 -6.47
C GLU A 212 30.40 -8.24 -7.59
N ARG A 213 30.41 -9.51 -7.99
CA ARG A 213 31.36 -10.03 -9.00
C ARG A 213 30.70 -10.84 -10.10
N ALA A 214 29.60 -11.54 -9.82
CA ALA A 214 28.97 -12.37 -10.82
C ALA A 214 28.22 -11.50 -11.85
N PRO A 215 28.33 -11.79 -13.15
CA PRO A 215 27.48 -11.16 -14.14
C PRO A 215 26.01 -11.42 -13.83
N ILE A 216 25.17 -10.37 -13.79
CA ILE A 216 23.73 -10.46 -13.48
C ILE A 216 23.02 -11.50 -14.36
N LYS A 217 23.42 -11.64 -15.63
CA LYS A 217 22.91 -12.63 -16.60
C LYS A 217 23.24 -14.09 -16.27
N LYS A 218 24.01 -14.32 -15.20
CA LYS A 218 24.36 -15.66 -14.69
C LYS A 218 23.78 -15.94 -13.30
N VAL A 219 23.04 -14.99 -12.73
CA VAL A 219 22.42 -15.14 -11.41
C VAL A 219 20.93 -15.43 -11.59
N MET A 220 20.42 -16.44 -10.90
CA MET A 220 19.06 -16.95 -11.02
C MET A 220 18.42 -17.14 -9.65
N PHE A 221 17.10 -17.27 -9.67
CA PHE A 221 16.31 -17.57 -8.49
C PHE A 221 15.50 -18.86 -8.63
N SER A 222 15.56 -19.69 -7.61
CA SER A 222 14.58 -20.73 -7.31
C SER A 222 14.06 -20.54 -5.88
N THR A 223 12.88 -21.04 -5.53
CA THR A 223 12.41 -20.90 -4.13
C THR A 223 13.07 -21.89 -3.18
N ASP A 224 13.68 -22.96 -3.72
CA ASP A 224 14.14 -24.18 -3.02
C ASP A 224 13.21 -24.64 -1.87
N GLY A 225 11.92 -24.37 -2.04
CA GLY A 225 10.87 -24.67 -1.06
C GLY A 225 10.69 -26.18 -0.95
N TYR A 226 10.51 -26.68 0.27
CA TYR A 226 10.26 -28.09 0.51
C TYR A 226 9.32 -28.28 1.71
N ALA A 227 8.67 -29.44 1.77
CA ALA A 227 7.70 -29.87 2.78
C ALA A 227 6.40 -29.06 2.85
N PHE A 228 6.44 -27.73 2.89
CA PHE A 228 5.28 -26.88 3.17
C PHE A 228 5.08 -25.81 2.07
N PRO A 229 3.85 -25.61 1.55
CA PRO A 229 3.54 -24.56 0.55
C PRO A 229 4.03 -23.16 0.94
N GLU A 230 4.01 -22.85 2.23
CA GLU A 230 4.44 -21.59 2.81
C GLU A 230 5.91 -21.28 2.52
N THR A 231 6.77 -22.31 2.44
CA THR A 231 8.19 -22.12 2.12
C THR A 231 8.39 -21.60 0.70
N TYR A 232 7.57 -22.06 -0.25
CA TYR A 232 7.57 -21.57 -1.63
C TYR A 232 7.09 -20.12 -1.70
N TYR A 233 5.99 -19.81 -1.00
CA TYR A 233 5.43 -18.46 -0.95
C TYR A 233 6.39 -17.46 -0.29
N LEU A 234 6.92 -17.80 0.89
CA LEU A 234 7.86 -16.96 1.62
C LEU A 234 9.16 -16.76 0.84
N GLY A 235 9.69 -17.84 0.24
CA GLY A 235 10.87 -17.75 -0.63
C GLY A 235 10.68 -16.76 -1.77
N ALA A 236 9.57 -16.87 -2.51
CA ALA A 236 9.25 -15.96 -3.60
C ALA A 236 9.00 -14.51 -3.14
N LYS A 237 8.33 -14.32 -1.99
CA LYS A 237 8.06 -12.99 -1.43
C LYS A 237 9.34 -12.30 -1.01
N TRP A 238 10.19 -12.96 -0.24
CA TRP A 238 11.44 -12.40 0.26
C TRP A 238 12.46 -12.19 -0.86
N ALA A 239 12.53 -13.07 -1.86
CA ALA A 239 13.40 -12.86 -3.01
C ALA A 239 13.08 -11.56 -3.74
N ARG A 240 11.80 -11.27 -4.02
CA ARG A 240 11.40 -10.01 -4.66
C ARG A 240 11.78 -8.79 -3.81
N ASP A 241 11.52 -8.84 -2.51
CA ASP A 241 11.83 -7.73 -1.60
C ASP A 241 13.34 -7.48 -1.48
N VAL A 242 14.15 -8.54 -1.33
CA VAL A 242 15.60 -8.41 -1.18
C VAL A 242 16.28 -8.02 -2.49
N VAL A 243 15.87 -8.59 -3.64
CA VAL A 243 16.38 -8.17 -4.96
C VAL A 243 16.07 -6.70 -5.19
N TYR A 244 14.85 -6.23 -4.87
CA TYR A 244 14.50 -4.82 -4.94
C TYR A 244 15.43 -3.96 -4.09
N ARG A 245 15.65 -4.31 -2.82
CA ARG A 245 16.55 -3.54 -1.93
C ARG A 245 17.98 -3.47 -2.45
N VAL A 246 18.52 -4.60 -2.93
CA VAL A 246 19.90 -4.66 -3.42
C VAL A 246 20.07 -3.86 -4.71
N LEU A 247 19.15 -4.00 -5.66
CA LEU A 247 19.22 -3.26 -6.92
C LEU A 247 18.87 -1.77 -6.76
N SER A 248 17.97 -1.42 -5.84
CA SER A 248 17.67 -0.02 -5.49
C SER A 248 18.90 0.66 -4.90
N ALA A 249 19.60 0.01 -3.97
CA ALA A 249 20.86 0.52 -3.43
C ALA A 249 21.90 0.72 -4.54
N ALA A 250 22.05 -0.25 -5.45
CA ALA A 250 22.94 -0.10 -6.60
C ALA A 250 22.54 1.07 -7.54
N CYS A 251 21.24 1.38 -7.66
CA CYS A 251 20.79 2.56 -8.40
C CYS A 251 21.10 3.87 -7.66
N GLU A 252 20.94 3.89 -6.34
CA GLU A 252 21.26 5.05 -5.49
C GLU A 252 22.76 5.34 -5.49
N ASP A 253 23.59 4.29 -5.47
CA ASP A 253 25.05 4.38 -5.53
C ASP A 253 25.57 4.74 -6.94
N GLY A 254 24.71 4.64 -7.96
CA GLY A 254 25.03 4.94 -9.36
C GLY A 254 25.68 3.80 -10.14
N ASP A 255 25.71 2.58 -9.59
CA ASP A 255 26.24 1.38 -10.24
C ASP A 255 25.33 0.86 -11.36
N LEU A 256 24.02 1.13 -11.25
CA LEU A 256 23.02 0.76 -12.24
C LEU A 256 22.06 1.94 -12.51
N THR A 257 21.61 2.07 -13.74
CA THR A 257 20.41 2.86 -14.03
C THR A 257 19.14 2.11 -13.61
N ILE A 258 18.04 2.84 -13.42
CA ILE A 258 16.73 2.22 -13.12
C ILE A 258 16.33 1.23 -14.21
N GLN A 259 16.62 1.53 -15.48
CA GLN A 259 16.31 0.65 -16.60
C GLN A 259 17.13 -0.65 -16.55
N GLU A 260 18.43 -0.56 -16.27
CA GLU A 260 19.30 -1.73 -16.11
C GLU A 260 18.88 -2.58 -14.90
N ALA A 261 18.41 -1.95 -13.81
CA ALA A 261 17.86 -2.66 -12.67
C ALA A 261 16.55 -3.41 -13.00
N ILE A 262 15.64 -2.81 -13.78
CA ILE A 262 14.43 -3.49 -14.26
C ILE A 262 14.79 -4.70 -15.12
N GLU A 263 15.76 -4.53 -16.03
CA GLU A 263 16.27 -5.63 -16.84
C GLU A 263 16.92 -6.72 -15.99
N ALA A 264 17.71 -6.34 -14.98
CA ALA A 264 18.32 -7.28 -14.04
C ALA A 264 17.28 -8.13 -13.30
N VAL A 265 16.16 -7.51 -12.87
CA VAL A 265 15.04 -8.24 -12.25
C VAL A 265 14.46 -9.27 -13.22
N GLU A 266 14.20 -8.86 -14.47
CA GLU A 266 13.70 -9.80 -15.49
C GLU A 266 14.68 -10.93 -15.79
N ASP A 267 15.98 -10.65 -15.82
CA ASP A 267 17.02 -11.65 -16.03
C ASP A 267 17.05 -12.66 -14.89
N ILE A 268 17.14 -12.18 -13.65
CA ILE A 268 17.25 -13.00 -12.43
C ILE A 268 16.03 -13.92 -12.24
N PHE A 269 14.82 -13.39 -12.42
CA PHE A 269 13.59 -14.14 -12.14
C PHE A 269 13.06 -14.93 -13.34
N ARG A 270 13.54 -14.67 -14.56
CA ARG A 270 12.94 -15.25 -15.76
C ARG A 270 13.93 -15.57 -16.87
N ARG A 271 14.54 -14.57 -17.52
CA ARG A 271 15.22 -14.75 -18.81
C ARG A 271 16.42 -15.70 -18.71
N ASN A 272 17.19 -15.62 -17.61
CA ASN A 272 18.34 -16.48 -17.40
C ASN A 272 17.95 -17.97 -17.34
N ALA A 273 16.89 -18.30 -16.58
CA ALA A 273 16.41 -19.67 -16.48
C ALA A 273 15.80 -20.19 -17.80
N LEU A 274 15.01 -19.36 -18.50
CA LEU A 274 14.46 -19.73 -19.81
C LEU A 274 15.56 -20.06 -20.82
N HIS A 275 16.60 -19.22 -20.87
CA HIS A 275 17.72 -19.40 -21.79
C HIS A 275 18.54 -20.65 -21.43
N LEU A 276 18.90 -20.80 -20.16
CA LEU A 276 19.78 -21.87 -19.70
C LEU A 276 19.15 -23.27 -19.85
N TYR A 277 17.87 -23.39 -19.48
CA TYR A 277 17.13 -24.66 -19.49
C TYR A 277 16.32 -24.89 -20.78
N LYS A 278 16.36 -23.95 -21.74
CA LYS A 278 15.64 -24.00 -23.02
C LYS A 278 14.14 -24.29 -22.86
N LEU A 279 13.49 -23.57 -21.95
CA LEU A 279 12.08 -23.79 -21.60
C LEU A 279 11.16 -23.14 -22.63
N ASN A 280 10.29 -23.94 -23.27
CA ASN A 280 9.27 -23.44 -24.21
C ASN A 280 8.04 -22.96 -23.42
N VAL A 281 7.97 -21.67 -23.10
CA VAL A 281 6.75 -21.05 -22.57
C VAL A 281 5.98 -20.44 -23.73
N PHE A 282 4.73 -20.89 -23.95
CA PHE A 282 3.85 -20.29 -24.96
C PHE A 282 3.68 -18.79 -24.66
N HIS A 283 4.15 -17.96 -25.58
CA HIS A 283 4.03 -16.51 -25.50
C HIS A 283 2.64 -16.08 -25.97
N GLU A 284 1.78 -15.65 -25.04
CA GLU A 284 0.91 -14.51 -25.37
C GLU A 284 1.83 -13.30 -25.56
N LYS A 285 1.76 -12.70 -26.75
CA LYS A 285 2.55 -11.52 -27.11
C LYS A 285 2.22 -10.39 -26.14
N THR A 286 3.13 -10.10 -25.22
CA THR A 286 3.24 -8.79 -24.59
C THR A 286 3.70 -7.83 -25.68
N THR A 287 2.80 -6.99 -26.17
CA THR A 287 3.11 -5.91 -27.10
C THR A 287 4.16 -5.00 -26.47
N SER A 288 5.25 -4.80 -27.20
CA SER A 288 6.25 -3.76 -26.98
C SER A 288 5.58 -2.40 -26.83
N ILE A 289 5.82 -1.74 -25.71
CA ILE A 289 5.43 -0.33 -25.52
C ILE A 289 6.55 0.49 -26.16
N ASP A 290 6.22 1.17 -27.27
CA ASP A 290 7.04 2.26 -27.80
C ASP A 290 7.02 3.44 -26.82
N ASP A 291 8.21 3.96 -26.53
CA ASP A 291 8.54 4.94 -25.48
C ASP A 291 8.06 6.37 -25.73
N ASN A 292 7.05 6.62 -26.56
CA ASN A 292 6.69 7.97 -27.01
C ASN A 292 5.22 8.38 -26.81
N THR A 293 4.58 7.90 -25.74
CA THR A 293 3.30 8.51 -25.31
C THR A 293 3.17 8.55 -23.79
N ILE A 294 3.78 9.57 -23.19
CA ILE A 294 3.34 10.10 -21.90
C ILE A 294 2.01 10.79 -22.14
N SER A 295 0.92 10.03 -22.07
CA SER A 295 -0.45 10.55 -21.98
C SER A 295 -1.35 9.50 -21.32
N SER A 296 -1.78 9.82 -20.09
CA SER A 296 -3.00 9.35 -19.40
C SER A 296 -3.34 7.84 -19.36
N SER A 297 -3.37 7.31 -18.12
CA SER A 297 -4.19 6.20 -17.62
C SER A 297 -4.02 4.81 -18.25
N SER A 298 -3.21 3.96 -17.62
CA SER A 298 -3.31 2.50 -17.77
C SER A 298 -4.42 1.97 -16.85
N CYS A 299 -5.66 1.98 -17.34
CA CYS A 299 -6.79 1.32 -16.68
C CYS A 299 -6.61 -0.20 -16.79
N LEU A 300 -6.41 -0.87 -15.64
CA LEU A 300 -6.67 -2.30 -15.49
C LEU A 300 -8.11 -2.60 -15.92
N GLY A 301 -8.36 -3.76 -16.54
CA GLY A 301 -9.70 -4.16 -16.97
C GLY A 301 -10.71 -4.19 -15.81
N LYS A 302 -12.00 -4.05 -16.12
CA LYS A 302 -13.08 -4.21 -15.13
C LYS A 302 -13.09 -5.59 -14.47
N ASP A 303 -12.52 -6.60 -15.13
CA ASP A 303 -12.52 -7.99 -14.69
C ASP A 303 -11.57 -8.29 -13.51
N ASP A 304 -10.69 -7.35 -13.13
CA ASP A 304 -9.79 -7.49 -11.97
C ASP A 304 -10.38 -6.95 -10.65
N VAL A 305 -11.56 -6.32 -10.69
CA VAL A 305 -12.22 -5.75 -9.50
C VAL A 305 -12.92 -6.88 -8.75
N ILE A 306 -12.58 -7.07 -7.47
CA ILE A 306 -13.25 -8.03 -6.59
C ILE A 306 -14.35 -7.36 -5.76
N LEU A 307 -14.14 -6.11 -5.33
CA LEU A 307 -15.04 -5.37 -4.46
C LEU A 307 -15.20 -3.92 -4.89
N VAL A 308 -16.42 -3.39 -4.73
CA VAL A 308 -16.71 -1.97 -4.88
C VAL A 308 -17.25 -1.45 -3.54
N ARG A 309 -16.57 -0.45 -2.98
CA ARG A 309 -16.90 0.23 -1.73
C ARG A 309 -17.81 1.41 -2.01
N MET A 310 -19.08 1.29 -1.62
CA MET A 310 -20.04 2.38 -1.61
C MET A 310 -19.86 3.20 -0.33
N VAL A 311 -19.33 4.42 -0.44
CA VAL A 311 -18.92 5.25 0.71
C VAL A 311 -19.76 6.51 0.85
N TRP A 312 -19.99 6.93 2.10
CA TRP A 312 -20.60 8.21 2.44
C TRP A 312 -20.06 8.71 3.77
N ASN A 313 -20.17 10.02 4.02
CA ASN A 313 -19.94 10.58 5.34
C ASN A 313 -21.30 10.85 6.00
N ASP A 314 -21.53 10.31 7.19
CA ASP A 314 -22.78 10.49 7.91
C ASP A 314 -22.84 11.85 8.62
N ALA A 315 -24.00 12.17 9.18
CA ALA A 315 -24.17 13.45 9.87
C ALA A 315 -23.34 13.55 11.16
N SER A 316 -22.75 12.48 11.69
CA SER A 316 -21.84 12.52 12.83
C SER A 316 -20.39 12.80 12.44
N GLY A 317 -20.08 12.89 11.14
CA GLY A 317 -18.73 13.06 10.61
C GLY A 317 -17.98 11.75 10.37
N GLN A 318 -18.66 10.61 10.53
CA GLN A 318 -18.07 9.30 10.31
C GLN A 318 -18.14 8.86 8.85
N HIS A 319 -17.00 8.42 8.34
CA HIS A 319 -16.92 7.75 7.04
C HIS A 319 -17.51 6.33 7.17
N ARG A 320 -18.53 6.05 6.37
CA ARG A 320 -19.23 4.77 6.35
C ARG A 320 -19.07 4.12 4.98
N CYS A 321 -19.12 2.79 4.96
CA CYS A 321 -18.92 2.01 3.75
C CYS A 321 -19.82 0.78 3.73
N ARG A 322 -20.33 0.42 2.54
CA ARG A 322 -20.75 -0.94 2.20
C ARG A 322 -19.93 -1.46 1.05
N ALA A 323 -19.18 -2.54 1.27
CA ALA A 323 -18.44 -3.21 0.22
C ALA A 323 -19.32 -4.29 -0.43
N LEU A 324 -19.38 -4.29 -1.76
CA LEU A 324 -20.13 -5.28 -2.54
C LEU A 324 -19.17 -6.04 -3.46
N PRO A 325 -19.39 -7.35 -3.68
CA PRO A 325 -18.75 -8.05 -4.79
C PRO A 325 -18.99 -7.32 -6.11
N ALA A 326 -17.96 -7.21 -6.95
CA ALA A 326 -18.04 -6.48 -8.21
C ALA A 326 -19.19 -6.95 -9.10
N GLU A 327 -19.42 -8.26 -9.18
CA GLU A 327 -20.54 -8.86 -9.92
C GLU A 327 -21.90 -8.30 -9.46
N ARG A 328 -22.15 -8.27 -8.14
CA ARG A 328 -23.38 -7.72 -7.57
C ARG A 328 -23.51 -6.22 -7.81
N PHE A 329 -22.39 -5.49 -7.68
CA PHE A 329 -22.38 -4.05 -7.89
C PHE A 329 -22.72 -3.69 -9.34
N TYR A 330 -21.98 -4.24 -10.30
CA TYR A 330 -22.14 -3.95 -11.71
C TYR A 330 -23.41 -4.54 -12.31
N GLY A 331 -23.85 -5.70 -11.83
CA GLY A 331 -25.08 -6.35 -12.28
C GLY A 331 -26.35 -5.61 -11.86
N ILE A 332 -26.43 -5.15 -10.60
CA ILE A 332 -27.69 -4.61 -10.05
C ILE A 332 -27.46 -3.33 -9.23
N ALA A 333 -26.53 -3.34 -8.28
CA ALA A 333 -26.49 -2.31 -7.24
C ALA A 333 -26.13 -0.91 -7.76
N ARG A 334 -25.34 -0.79 -8.84
CA ARG A 334 -25.00 0.50 -9.44
C ARG A 334 -26.23 1.30 -9.90
N ASN A 335 -27.30 0.60 -10.31
CA ASN A 335 -28.51 1.22 -10.86
C ASN A 335 -29.68 1.22 -9.87
N LYS A 336 -29.77 0.18 -9.02
CA LYS A 336 -30.89 0.00 -8.08
C LYS A 336 -30.55 0.39 -6.64
N GLY A 337 -29.28 0.70 -6.37
CA GLY A 337 -28.77 1.01 -5.05
C GLY A 337 -28.79 -0.14 -4.06
N VAL A 338 -28.39 0.17 -2.84
CA VAL A 338 -28.35 -0.75 -1.69
C VAL A 338 -29.14 -0.15 -0.54
N GLY A 339 -30.02 -0.95 0.06
CA GLY A 339 -30.88 -0.49 1.14
C GLY A 339 -30.13 -0.24 2.46
N LEU A 340 -30.48 0.83 3.15
CA LEU A 340 -29.95 1.25 4.45
C LEU A 340 -31.14 1.62 5.34
N GLY A 341 -31.25 1.02 6.53
CA GLY A 341 -32.32 1.38 7.47
C GLY A 341 -32.23 2.86 7.86
N ILE A 342 -33.36 3.58 7.83
CA ILE A 342 -33.39 5.02 8.09
C ILE A 342 -32.80 5.41 9.44
N ALA A 343 -32.91 4.55 10.46
CA ALA A 343 -32.29 4.78 11.76
C ALA A 343 -30.78 5.08 11.67
N ALA A 344 -30.07 4.49 10.71
CA ALA A 344 -28.63 4.63 10.55
C ALA A 344 -28.19 6.06 10.22
N VAL A 345 -29.05 6.89 9.62
CA VAL A 345 -28.72 8.31 9.40
C VAL A 345 -28.80 9.13 10.69
N GLY A 346 -29.38 8.55 11.74
CA GLY A 346 -29.51 9.12 13.09
C GLY A 346 -28.40 8.72 14.05
N PHE A 347 -27.46 7.86 13.65
CA PHE A 347 -26.44 7.30 14.55
C PHE A 347 -25.41 8.34 14.96
N THR A 348 -24.85 8.19 16.17
CA THR A 348 -23.74 9.01 16.64
C THR A 348 -22.40 8.32 16.34
N SER A 349 -21.31 9.05 16.51
CA SER A 349 -19.95 8.54 16.28
C SER A 349 -19.53 7.44 17.26
N PHE A 350 -20.16 7.36 18.44
CA PHE A 350 -19.77 6.45 19.53
C PHE A 350 -20.83 5.38 19.86
N ARG A 351 -22.00 5.38 19.19
CA ARG A 351 -23.08 4.44 19.45
C ARG A 351 -23.87 4.10 18.19
N ASP A 352 -24.09 2.81 17.96
CA ASP A 352 -24.94 2.28 16.89
C ASP A 352 -26.44 2.34 17.26
N ALA A 353 -26.93 3.54 17.57
CA ALA A 353 -28.33 3.80 17.86
C ALA A 353 -28.69 5.24 17.46
N PRO A 354 -29.92 5.51 17.02
CA PRO A 354 -30.33 6.86 16.68
C PRO A 354 -30.29 7.76 17.92
N ALA A 355 -29.75 8.98 17.77
CA ALA A 355 -29.71 9.95 18.85
C ALA A 355 -31.14 10.35 19.27
N VAL A 356 -31.35 10.51 20.58
CA VAL A 356 -32.62 11.01 21.12
C VAL A 356 -32.86 12.41 20.56
N GLY A 357 -34.07 12.67 20.06
CA GLY A 357 -34.45 13.93 19.41
C GLY A 357 -34.33 13.93 17.88
N THR A 358 -33.77 12.88 17.27
CA THR A 358 -33.80 12.70 15.79
C THR A 358 -35.18 12.32 15.26
N ASN A 359 -36.07 11.82 16.13
CA ASN A 359 -37.35 11.20 15.78
C ASN A 359 -37.22 9.98 14.84
N LEU A 360 -36.03 9.39 14.76
CA LEU A 360 -35.76 8.19 13.97
C LEU A 360 -35.86 6.94 14.85
N THR A 361 -36.47 5.88 14.31
CA THR A 361 -36.55 4.58 14.99
C THR A 361 -36.13 3.46 14.06
N CYS A 362 -35.85 2.27 14.62
CA CYS A 362 -35.57 1.07 13.83
C CYS A 362 -36.79 0.58 13.02
N ALA A 363 -38.00 1.04 13.37
CA ALA A 363 -39.19 0.89 12.55
C ALA A 363 -39.33 2.12 11.64
N GLY A 364 -39.28 1.91 10.33
CA GLY A 364 -39.36 3.00 9.37
C GLY A 364 -39.01 2.57 7.96
N GLU A 365 -39.12 3.52 7.03
CA GLU A 365 -38.76 3.32 5.63
C GLU A 365 -37.27 3.01 5.45
N GLU A 366 -36.94 2.42 4.32
CA GLU A 366 -35.55 2.14 3.95
C GLU A 366 -35.02 3.25 3.03
N ILE A 367 -33.83 3.77 3.34
CA ILE A 367 -33.08 4.65 2.45
C ILE A 367 -32.34 3.81 1.42
N ARG A 368 -32.30 4.26 0.17
CA ARG A 368 -31.55 3.63 -0.89
C ARG A 368 -30.24 4.37 -1.14
N LEU A 369 -29.11 3.72 -0.90
CA LEU A 369 -27.79 4.22 -1.27
C LEU A 369 -27.55 3.97 -2.76
N VAL A 370 -27.49 5.02 -3.56
CA VAL A 370 -27.29 4.94 -5.01
C VAL A 370 -25.91 5.49 -5.37
N ALA A 371 -25.14 4.71 -6.12
CA ALA A 371 -23.78 5.07 -6.50
C ALA A 371 -23.77 6.20 -7.53
N ASP A 372 -22.98 7.24 -7.27
CA ASP A 372 -22.68 8.28 -8.24
C ASP A 372 -21.44 7.87 -9.04
N MET A 373 -21.70 7.30 -10.22
CA MET A 373 -20.64 6.74 -11.06
C MET A 373 -19.61 7.77 -11.54
N SER A 374 -19.92 9.07 -11.49
CA SER A 374 -18.94 10.13 -11.80
C SER A 374 -17.82 10.23 -10.76
N THR A 375 -18.03 9.65 -9.57
CA THR A 375 -17.04 9.59 -8.49
C THR A 375 -16.30 8.26 -8.40
N LEU A 376 -16.57 7.32 -9.31
CA LEU A 376 -15.94 6.00 -9.23
C LEU A 376 -14.40 6.14 -9.32
N LEU A 377 -13.73 5.67 -8.28
CA LEU A 377 -12.29 5.71 -8.13
C LEU A 377 -11.75 4.29 -7.93
N ARG A 378 -10.75 3.90 -8.72
CA ARG A 378 -9.95 2.71 -8.41
C ARG A 378 -9.08 3.00 -7.20
N ILE A 379 -9.17 2.18 -6.15
CA ILE A 379 -8.47 2.45 -4.88
C ILE A 379 -6.96 2.37 -5.12
N PRO A 380 -6.21 3.48 -4.97
CA PRO A 380 -4.78 3.50 -5.31
C PRO A 380 -3.92 2.51 -4.51
N TRP A 381 -4.30 2.23 -3.25
CA TRP A 381 -3.59 1.31 -2.36
C TRP A 381 -4.10 -0.14 -2.40
N SER A 382 -5.22 -0.42 -3.08
CA SER A 382 -5.79 -1.76 -3.26
C SER A 382 -6.29 -1.93 -4.69
N ARG A 383 -5.42 -2.42 -5.57
CA ARG A 383 -5.64 -2.43 -7.04
C ARG A 383 -6.84 -3.26 -7.50
N ASN A 384 -7.34 -4.17 -6.67
CA ASN A 384 -8.48 -5.03 -6.98
C ASN A 384 -9.79 -4.48 -6.41
N GLU A 385 -9.79 -3.26 -5.87
CA GLU A 385 -10.97 -2.65 -5.27
C GLU A 385 -11.24 -1.26 -5.85
N GLU A 386 -12.51 -0.90 -5.88
CA GLU A 386 -12.98 0.43 -6.28
C GLU A 386 -13.77 1.07 -5.15
N MET A 387 -13.90 2.40 -5.19
CA MET A 387 -14.64 3.19 -4.22
C MET A 387 -15.50 4.20 -4.97
N VAL A 388 -16.74 4.39 -4.52
CA VAL A 388 -17.71 5.30 -5.15
C VAL A 388 -18.55 6.00 -4.10
N MET A 389 -18.74 7.32 -4.25
CA MET A 389 -19.65 8.07 -3.39
C MET A 389 -21.09 7.68 -3.67
N VAL A 390 -21.94 7.74 -2.64
CA VAL A 390 -23.36 7.46 -2.77
C VAL A 390 -24.22 8.64 -2.41
N ASP A 391 -25.35 8.74 -3.10
CA ASP A 391 -26.47 9.58 -2.72
C ASP A 391 -27.49 8.72 -1.95
N MET A 392 -28.22 9.35 -1.03
CA MET A 392 -29.27 8.71 -0.26
C MET A 392 -30.61 9.08 -0.86
N LEU A 393 -31.36 8.10 -1.35
CA LEU A 393 -32.70 8.28 -1.93
C LEU A 393 -33.78 7.64 -1.05
N THR A 394 -35.01 8.10 -1.16
CA THR A 394 -36.20 7.48 -0.57
C THR A 394 -36.66 6.27 -1.40
N GLY A 395 -37.66 5.53 -0.92
CA GLY A 395 -38.28 4.44 -1.68
C GLY A 395 -38.92 4.88 -3.00
N SER A 396 -39.33 6.15 -3.12
CA SER A 396 -39.86 6.75 -4.36
C SER A 396 -38.77 7.14 -5.36
N GLY A 397 -37.49 7.09 -4.96
CA GLY A 397 -36.36 7.51 -5.79
C GLY A 397 -36.02 9.00 -5.69
N GLU A 398 -36.70 9.75 -4.81
CA GLU A 398 -36.38 11.15 -4.53
C GLU A 398 -35.19 11.26 -3.58
N ALA A 399 -34.50 12.41 -3.58
CA ALA A 399 -33.39 12.62 -2.65
C ALA A 399 -33.89 12.64 -1.20
N SER A 400 -33.24 11.85 -0.34
CA SER A 400 -33.56 11.81 1.08
C SER A 400 -33.25 13.16 1.73
N GLU A 401 -34.17 13.63 2.57
CA GLU A 401 -33.99 14.86 3.37
C GLU A 401 -32.79 14.77 4.31
N TYR A 402 -32.32 13.55 4.63
CA TYR A 402 -31.18 13.33 5.51
C TYR A 402 -29.83 13.26 4.77
N CYS A 403 -29.81 13.42 3.43
CA CYS A 403 -28.61 13.25 2.63
C CYS A 403 -27.68 14.49 2.71
N PRO A 404 -26.48 14.41 3.31
CA PRO A 404 -25.56 15.55 3.39
C PRO A 404 -25.12 16.07 2.01
N ARG A 405 -24.86 15.15 1.09
CA ARG A 405 -24.40 15.44 -0.28
C ARG A 405 -25.47 16.19 -1.08
N ASN A 406 -26.74 15.82 -0.90
CA ASN A 406 -27.87 16.54 -1.49
C ASN A 406 -28.08 17.92 -0.87
N ALA A 407 -27.89 18.08 0.45
CA ALA A 407 -28.01 19.39 1.10
C ALA A 407 -27.04 20.42 0.51
N LEU A 408 -25.77 20.03 0.25
CA LEU A 408 -24.80 20.88 -0.43
C LEU A 408 -25.21 21.22 -1.86
N ARG A 409 -25.68 20.22 -2.63
CA ARG A 409 -26.18 20.44 -4.01
C ARG A 409 -27.38 21.40 -4.03
N LYS A 410 -28.30 21.29 -3.07
CA LYS A 410 -29.46 22.18 -2.95
C LYS A 410 -29.04 23.63 -2.74
N VAL A 411 -28.20 23.92 -1.74
CA VAL A 411 -27.82 25.30 -1.44
C VAL A 411 -26.91 25.90 -2.53
N THR A 412 -26.02 25.11 -3.12
CA THR A 412 -25.19 25.59 -4.25
C THR A 412 -26.03 25.87 -5.50
N LYS A 413 -27.09 25.08 -5.75
CA LYS A 413 -28.08 25.37 -6.78
C LYS A 413 -28.82 26.68 -6.52
N VAL A 414 -29.29 26.92 -5.29
CA VAL A 414 -29.95 28.19 -4.91
C VAL A 414 -29.02 29.37 -5.16
N LEU A 415 -27.75 29.28 -4.76
CA LEU A 415 -26.77 30.35 -5.01
C LEU A 415 -26.61 30.64 -6.51
N LEU A 416 -26.56 29.60 -7.34
CA LEU A 416 -26.45 29.74 -8.79
C LEU A 416 -27.72 30.35 -9.39
N ASP A 417 -28.89 29.86 -9.00
CA ASP A 417 -30.17 30.30 -9.57
C ASP A 417 -30.50 31.75 -9.17
N GLU A 418 -30.23 32.16 -7.94
CA GLU A 418 -30.57 33.50 -7.44
C GLU A 418 -29.51 34.57 -7.77
N PHE A 419 -28.23 34.20 -7.76
CA PHE A 419 -27.13 35.17 -7.86
C PHE A 419 -26.21 34.95 -9.08
N ASN A 420 -26.36 33.85 -9.80
CA ASN A 420 -25.50 33.45 -10.92
C ASN A 420 -24.02 33.43 -10.52
N VAL A 421 -23.75 32.81 -9.37
CA VAL A 421 -22.41 32.66 -8.77
C VAL A 421 -22.22 31.21 -8.32
N THR A 422 -21.01 30.70 -8.48
CA THR A 422 -20.56 29.40 -7.97
C THR A 422 -19.50 29.59 -6.90
N VAL A 423 -19.29 28.57 -6.06
CA VAL A 423 -18.27 28.58 -5.01
C VAL A 423 -17.19 27.56 -5.37
N LYS A 424 -15.92 27.97 -5.25
CA LYS A 424 -14.79 27.05 -5.23
C LYS A 424 -14.24 26.95 -3.81
N ALA A 425 -13.88 25.74 -3.39
CA ALA A 425 -13.35 25.45 -2.07
C ALA A 425 -12.06 24.62 -2.17
N GLY A 426 -11.08 24.94 -1.34
CA GLY A 426 -9.85 24.16 -1.12
C GLY A 426 -9.65 23.89 0.38
N PHE A 427 -9.10 22.72 0.72
CA PHE A 427 -8.93 22.29 2.11
C PHE A 427 -7.46 22.14 2.46
N GLU A 428 -7.04 22.71 3.59
CA GLU A 428 -5.76 22.45 4.24
C GLU A 428 -5.99 21.39 5.31
N ASN A 429 -5.42 20.20 5.14
CA ASN A 429 -5.65 19.06 6.02
C ASN A 429 -4.52 18.89 7.01
N GLU A 430 -4.70 19.32 8.25
CA GLU A 430 -3.77 19.00 9.32
C GLU A 430 -4.14 17.65 9.96
N PHE A 431 -3.15 16.83 10.25
CA PHE A 431 -3.32 15.53 10.92
C PHE A 431 -2.06 15.11 11.67
N TYR A 432 -2.25 14.28 12.69
CA TYR A 432 -1.14 13.66 13.41
C TYR A 432 -0.87 12.27 12.88
N LEU A 433 0.41 11.96 12.69
CA LEU A 433 0.91 10.60 12.52
C LEU A 433 1.34 10.06 13.89
N LEU A 434 0.78 8.91 14.26
CA LEU A 434 1.06 8.24 15.53
C LEU A 434 1.66 6.86 15.28
N ARG A 435 2.80 6.57 15.91
CA ARG A 435 3.46 5.26 15.86
C ARG A 435 3.25 4.49 17.15
N LYS A 436 3.34 3.16 17.05
CA LYS A 436 3.33 2.28 18.22
C LYS A 436 4.63 2.44 19.01
N SER A 437 4.49 2.56 20.32
CA SER A 437 5.56 2.48 21.30
C SER A 437 5.19 1.48 22.39
N PHE A 438 6.19 0.84 22.98
CA PHE A 438 6.02 -0.10 24.09
C PHE A 438 6.75 0.45 25.30
N SER A 439 5.99 0.76 26.35
CA SER A 439 6.52 1.20 27.65
C SER A 439 5.74 0.48 28.76
N GLU A 440 6.44 0.09 29.83
CA GLU A 440 5.81 -0.53 31.02
C GLU A 440 4.94 -1.78 30.73
N GLY A 441 5.20 -2.49 29.63
CA GLY A 441 4.42 -3.67 29.22
C GLY A 441 3.11 -3.36 28.50
N HIS A 442 2.82 -2.09 28.22
CA HIS A 442 1.63 -1.64 27.51
C HIS A 442 1.99 -1.01 26.15
N GLU A 443 1.12 -1.21 25.15
CA GLU A 443 1.23 -0.57 23.84
C GLU A 443 0.58 0.82 23.91
N HIS A 444 1.32 1.84 23.51
CA HIS A 444 0.86 3.22 23.44
C HIS A 444 1.07 3.79 22.03
N TRP A 445 0.18 4.71 21.64
CA TRP A 445 0.36 5.52 20.44
C TRP A 445 1.04 6.82 20.82
N VAL A 446 2.18 7.10 20.20
CA VAL A 446 2.96 8.32 20.44
C VAL A 446 3.15 9.06 19.12
N PRO A 447 3.39 10.38 19.15
CA PRO A 447 3.81 11.14 17.97
C PRO A 447 4.89 10.44 17.14
N TYR A 448 4.76 10.54 15.82
CA TYR A 448 5.72 9.94 14.88
C TYR A 448 7.12 10.54 15.05
N ASP A 449 7.19 11.85 15.27
CA ASP A 449 8.39 12.59 15.64
C ASP A 449 8.06 13.69 16.68
N ASN A 450 9.09 14.41 17.14
CA ASN A 450 8.95 15.54 18.07
C ASN A 450 9.60 16.82 17.50
N SER A 451 9.44 17.01 16.20
CA SER A 451 10.09 18.11 15.47
C SER A 451 9.28 19.40 15.50
N SER A 452 9.91 20.52 15.13
CA SER A 452 9.25 21.83 15.05
C SER A 452 8.60 22.09 13.70
N TYR A 453 7.75 23.12 13.65
CA TYR A 453 7.13 23.65 12.43
C TYR A 453 8.11 23.76 11.25
N CYS A 454 7.66 23.32 10.06
CA CYS A 454 8.42 23.33 8.80
C CYS A 454 9.79 22.62 8.86
N SER A 455 9.98 21.66 9.75
CA SER A 455 11.22 20.90 9.86
C SER A 455 11.47 20.01 8.64
N THR A 456 12.63 20.18 8.00
CA THR A 456 13.07 19.34 6.88
C THR A 456 13.28 17.89 7.32
N SER A 457 13.88 17.68 8.50
CA SER A 457 14.12 16.35 9.06
C SER A 457 12.83 15.58 9.34
N ALA A 458 11.77 16.28 9.75
CA ALA A 458 10.44 15.71 9.99
C ALA A 458 9.82 15.23 8.69
N PHE A 459 9.84 16.10 7.68
CA PHE A 459 9.35 15.79 6.36
C PHE A 459 10.11 14.61 5.75
N ASP A 460 11.45 14.59 5.86
CA ASP A 460 12.28 13.48 5.39
C ASP A 460 11.97 12.17 6.13
N GLY A 461 11.77 12.24 7.45
CA GLY A 461 11.40 11.10 8.30
C GLY A 461 10.06 10.47 7.94
N ALA A 462 9.08 11.27 7.51
CA ALA A 462 7.77 10.80 7.05
C ALA A 462 7.67 10.68 5.52
N SER A 463 8.75 10.96 4.78
CA SER A 463 8.70 11.21 3.34
C SER A 463 8.18 10.05 2.51
N PHE A 464 8.46 8.80 2.90
CA PHE A 464 7.97 7.62 2.19
C PHE A 464 6.43 7.51 2.26
N MET A 465 5.83 7.83 3.41
CA MET A 465 4.37 7.87 3.57
C MET A 465 3.78 9.05 2.82
N LEU A 466 4.35 10.25 2.96
CA LEU A 466 3.85 11.47 2.32
C LEU A 466 3.95 11.40 0.79
N LYS A 467 5.07 10.88 0.25
CA LYS A 467 5.24 10.66 -1.20
C LYS A 467 4.25 9.64 -1.74
N GLU A 468 3.98 8.56 -1.00
CA GLU A 468 2.99 7.58 -1.40
C GLU A 468 1.56 8.14 -1.33
N ALA A 469 1.22 8.86 -0.26
CA ALA A 469 -0.07 9.56 -0.12
C ALA A 469 -0.28 10.56 -1.27
N HIS A 470 0.73 11.40 -1.57
CA HIS A 470 0.73 12.30 -2.71
C HIS A 470 0.51 11.57 -4.04
N SER A 471 1.21 10.46 -4.27
CA SER A 471 1.06 9.66 -5.49
C SER A 471 -0.36 9.08 -5.63
N CYS A 472 -0.95 8.64 -4.51
CA CYS A 472 -2.31 8.11 -4.47
C CYS A 472 -3.37 9.22 -4.66
N LEU A 473 -3.18 10.39 -4.05
CA LEU A 473 -4.04 11.57 -4.26
C LEU A 473 -4.02 12.00 -5.73
N LYS A 474 -2.83 12.07 -6.33
CA LYS A 474 -2.66 12.36 -7.75
C LYS A 474 -3.36 11.32 -8.64
N ALA A 475 -3.23 10.02 -8.33
CA ALA A 475 -3.93 8.96 -9.05
C ALA A 475 -5.46 9.05 -8.91
N ALA A 476 -5.96 9.63 -7.82
CA ALA A 476 -7.37 9.93 -7.60
C ALA A 476 -7.84 11.23 -8.25
N GLY A 477 -6.98 11.95 -8.99
CA GLY A 477 -7.31 13.23 -9.61
C GLY A 477 -7.37 14.40 -8.62
N ILE A 478 -6.86 14.21 -7.40
CA ILE A 478 -6.79 15.25 -6.36
C ILE A 478 -5.42 15.91 -6.42
N VAL A 479 -5.41 17.21 -6.73
CA VAL A 479 -4.18 17.99 -6.81
C VAL A 479 -3.80 18.49 -5.41
N VAL A 480 -2.57 18.17 -4.99
CA VAL A 480 -1.94 18.68 -3.78
C VAL A 480 -1.11 19.91 -4.15
N GLU A 481 -1.36 21.04 -3.49
CA GLU A 481 -0.60 22.28 -3.70
C GLU A 481 0.62 22.36 -2.76
N GLN A 482 0.50 21.86 -1.53
CA GLN A 482 1.57 21.90 -0.55
C GLN A 482 1.50 20.72 0.43
N MET A 483 2.65 20.30 0.95
CA MET A 483 2.77 19.41 2.11
C MET A 483 3.92 19.88 2.99
N HIS A 484 3.74 19.88 4.31
CA HIS A 484 4.80 20.26 5.26
C HIS A 484 4.56 19.63 6.65
N ALA A 485 5.59 19.65 7.49
CA ALA A 485 5.45 19.35 8.92
C ALA A 485 4.85 20.56 9.64
N GLU A 486 3.79 20.34 10.40
CA GLU A 486 3.14 21.38 11.22
C GLU A 486 3.85 21.50 12.59
N GLY A 487 3.38 22.38 13.46
CA GLY A 487 4.02 22.74 14.71
C GLY A 487 3.82 21.71 15.83
N GLY A 488 2.80 20.86 15.75
CA GLY A 488 2.59 19.77 16.72
C GLY A 488 3.54 18.60 16.47
N ASN A 489 3.87 17.87 17.53
CA ASN A 489 4.78 16.72 17.43
C ASN A 489 4.18 15.64 16.51
N GLY A 490 4.85 15.32 15.41
CA GLY A 490 4.34 14.37 14.40
C GLY A 490 3.10 14.86 13.65
N GLN A 491 2.83 16.16 13.64
CA GLN A 491 1.75 16.80 12.88
C GLN A 491 2.24 17.16 11.48
N PHE A 492 1.37 16.93 10.49
CA PHE A 492 1.63 17.25 9.09
C PHE A 492 0.41 17.91 8.47
N GLU A 493 0.65 18.70 7.42
CA GLU A 493 -0.41 19.30 6.62
C GLU A 493 -0.31 18.84 5.15
N ILE A 494 -1.46 18.58 4.54
CA ILE A 494 -1.61 18.41 3.08
C ILE A 494 -2.67 19.39 2.57
N ALA A 495 -2.25 20.40 1.81
CA ALA A 495 -3.13 21.40 1.21
C ALA A 495 -3.60 20.97 -0.18
N LEU A 496 -4.92 20.93 -0.38
CA LEU A 496 -5.56 20.51 -1.64
C LEU A 496 -5.94 21.73 -2.48
N LYS A 497 -5.76 21.61 -3.80
CA LYS A 497 -6.18 22.64 -4.76
C LYS A 497 -7.67 22.90 -4.67
N TYR A 498 -8.05 24.17 -4.77
CA TYR A 498 -9.46 24.55 -4.84
C TYR A 498 -10.14 24.01 -6.11
N VAL A 499 -11.34 23.49 -5.95
CA VAL A 499 -12.21 23.01 -7.04
C VAL A 499 -13.65 23.44 -6.75
N LEU A 500 -14.60 23.12 -7.63
CA LEU A 500 -16.02 23.39 -7.37
C LEU A 500 -16.44 22.80 -6.00
N CYS A 501 -17.17 23.57 -5.20
CA CYS A 501 -17.49 23.26 -3.81
C CYS A 501 -18.02 21.82 -3.57
N THR A 502 -18.90 21.32 -4.44
CA THR A 502 -19.42 19.95 -4.37
C THR A 502 -18.33 18.89 -4.57
N LEU A 503 -17.45 19.09 -5.55
CA LEU A 503 -16.30 18.20 -5.80
C LEU A 503 -15.25 18.32 -4.70
N ALA A 504 -15.06 19.50 -4.13
CA ALA A 504 -14.13 19.70 -3.01
C ALA A 504 -14.54 18.86 -1.80
N ALA A 505 -15.84 18.78 -1.50
CA ALA A 505 -16.37 17.95 -0.43
C ALA A 505 -16.12 16.44 -0.67
N ASP A 506 -16.32 15.96 -1.90
CA ASP A 506 -16.05 14.56 -2.26
C ASP A 506 -14.55 14.25 -2.20
N ASN A 507 -13.71 15.12 -2.79
CA ASN A 507 -12.25 15.01 -2.75
C ASN A 507 -11.73 14.97 -1.31
N GLN A 508 -12.35 15.73 -0.41
CA GLN A 508 -11.95 15.77 0.99
C GLN A 508 -12.20 14.45 1.73
N ILE A 509 -13.31 13.75 1.44
CA ILE A 509 -13.53 12.39 1.97
C ILE A 509 -12.48 11.43 1.41
N TYR A 510 -12.27 11.44 0.08
CA TYR A 510 -11.26 10.58 -0.55
C TYR A 510 -9.88 10.83 0.04
N ALA A 511 -9.47 12.10 0.15
CA ALA A 511 -8.15 12.47 0.64
C ALA A 511 -7.87 11.89 2.03
N ARG A 512 -8.82 12.01 2.96
CA ARG A 512 -8.69 11.40 4.29
C ARG A 512 -8.66 9.88 4.26
N GLU A 513 -9.46 9.23 3.41
CA GLU A 513 -9.37 7.77 3.22
C GLU A 513 -8.00 7.34 2.71
N ILE A 514 -7.42 8.11 1.78
CA ILE A 514 -6.08 7.86 1.24
C ILE A 514 -5.05 7.99 2.36
N ILE A 515 -5.02 9.13 3.05
CA ILE A 515 -4.03 9.44 4.09
C ILE A 515 -4.07 8.38 5.20
N LYS A 516 -5.28 8.06 5.71
CA LYS A 516 -5.48 7.01 6.71
C LYS A 516 -5.02 5.64 6.23
N SER A 517 -5.36 5.27 4.99
CA SER A 517 -5.01 3.96 4.45
C SER A 517 -3.51 3.80 4.23
N ILE A 518 -2.83 4.84 3.76
CA ILE A 518 -1.38 4.84 3.58
C ILE A 518 -0.68 4.78 4.94
N ALA A 519 -1.10 5.58 5.93
CA ALA A 519 -0.54 5.50 7.28
C ALA A 519 -0.66 4.07 7.85
N ARG A 520 -1.86 3.47 7.78
CA ARG A 520 -2.11 2.10 8.25
C ARG A 520 -1.28 1.06 7.52
N LYS A 521 -1.10 1.21 6.20
CA LYS A 521 -0.23 0.34 5.39
C LYS A 521 1.20 0.33 5.92
N HIS A 522 1.67 1.45 6.48
CA HIS A 522 3.00 1.60 7.06
C HIS A 522 3.06 1.35 8.58
N GLY A 523 1.98 0.82 9.17
CA GLY A 523 1.94 0.50 10.61
C GLY A 523 1.80 1.71 11.54
N VAL A 524 1.42 2.86 10.98
CA VAL A 524 1.20 4.15 11.67
C VAL A 524 -0.30 4.47 11.62
N ILE A 525 -0.79 5.30 12.53
CA ILE A 525 -2.16 5.85 12.47
C ILE A 525 -2.10 7.31 12.05
N ALA A 526 -2.96 7.72 11.11
CA ALA A 526 -3.23 9.12 10.85
C ALA A 526 -4.55 9.52 11.52
N THR A 527 -4.51 10.47 12.45
CA THR A 527 -5.70 10.99 13.12
C THR A 527 -5.94 12.45 12.76
N PHE A 528 -7.20 12.76 12.45
CA PHE A 528 -7.70 14.11 12.13
C PHE A 528 -8.47 14.71 13.31
N LEU A 529 -8.28 14.16 14.51
CA LEU A 529 -8.92 14.67 15.71
C LEU A 529 -8.43 16.10 15.99
N PRO A 530 -9.29 17.06 16.33
CA PRO A 530 -8.89 18.47 16.44
C PRO A 530 -7.89 18.73 17.56
N LYS A 531 -7.92 17.91 18.61
CA LYS A 531 -7.04 18.01 19.78
C LYS A 531 -6.78 16.62 20.36
N PRO A 532 -5.82 15.85 19.81
CA PRO A 532 -5.55 14.48 20.27
C PRO A 532 -4.85 14.43 21.62
N ASP A 533 -4.01 15.41 21.92
CA ASP A 533 -3.43 15.66 23.24
C ASP A 533 -3.75 17.11 23.62
N LEU A 534 -4.18 17.34 24.87
CA LEU A 534 -4.50 18.67 25.37
C LEU A 534 -3.27 19.58 25.44
N ASN A 535 -2.06 18.99 25.53
CA ASN A 535 -0.79 19.72 25.62
C ASN A 535 -0.14 20.00 24.26
N GLU A 536 -0.58 19.33 23.19
CA GLU A 536 -0.05 19.52 21.83
C GLU A 536 -0.85 20.57 21.05
N LEU A 537 -0.38 21.00 19.87
CA LEU A 537 -1.14 21.91 19.01
C LEU A 537 -2.41 21.25 18.44
N GLY A 538 -3.41 22.06 18.10
CA GLY A 538 -4.63 21.53 17.49
C GLY A 538 -4.44 21.20 16.01
N SER A 539 -5.28 20.31 15.46
CA SER A 539 -5.36 20.06 14.02
C SER A 539 -6.63 20.65 13.40
N GLY A 540 -6.44 21.58 12.48
CA GLY A 540 -7.48 22.16 11.64
C GLY A 540 -7.75 21.39 10.35
N CYS A 541 -8.83 21.78 9.70
CA CYS A 541 -9.12 21.46 8.31
C CYS A 541 -9.55 22.76 7.62
N HIS A 542 -8.65 23.76 7.56
CA HIS A 542 -9.00 25.10 7.08
C HIS A 542 -9.58 25.03 5.68
N VAL A 543 -10.60 25.85 5.43
CA VAL A 543 -11.28 25.87 4.14
C VAL A 543 -11.20 27.25 3.51
N HIS A 544 -10.58 27.31 2.34
CA HIS A 544 -10.49 28.51 1.52
C HIS A 544 -11.65 28.55 0.54
N LEU A 545 -12.43 29.63 0.56
CA LEU A 545 -13.58 29.82 -0.32
C LEU A 545 -13.46 31.08 -1.18
N SER A 546 -13.88 30.95 -2.43
CA SER A 546 -13.97 32.05 -3.38
C SER A 546 -15.22 31.93 -4.25
N LEU A 547 -15.68 33.06 -4.77
CA LEU A 547 -16.90 33.17 -5.59
C LEU A 547 -16.53 33.35 -7.06
N TRP A 548 -17.22 32.64 -7.95
CA TRP A 548 -16.88 32.60 -9.37
C TRP A 548 -18.10 32.78 -10.26
N LYS A 549 -17.93 33.54 -11.35
CA LYS A 549 -18.92 33.72 -12.41
C LYS A 549 -18.19 33.70 -13.75
N ASN A 550 -18.62 32.84 -14.68
CA ASN A 550 -17.98 32.68 -15.99
C ASN A 550 -16.45 32.51 -15.90
N ASP A 551 -15.99 31.65 -14.98
CA ASP A 551 -14.56 31.41 -14.67
C ASP A 551 -13.75 32.64 -14.23
N GLN A 552 -14.41 33.72 -13.83
CA GLN A 552 -13.77 34.86 -13.17
C GLN A 552 -14.05 34.86 -11.68
N ASN A 553 -13.04 35.13 -10.87
CA ASN A 553 -13.19 35.31 -9.44
C ASN A 553 -13.90 36.64 -9.16
N VAL A 554 -15.15 36.55 -8.69
CA VAL A 554 -16.00 37.70 -8.35
C VAL A 554 -16.04 37.97 -6.84
N PHE A 555 -15.25 37.26 -6.03
CA PHE A 555 -15.03 37.64 -4.64
C PHE A 555 -14.11 38.87 -4.56
N MET A 556 -13.09 38.89 -5.42
CA MET A 556 -12.10 39.97 -5.49
C MET A 556 -12.72 41.29 -5.95
N GLY A 557 -12.31 42.39 -5.34
CA GLY A 557 -12.68 43.73 -5.80
C GLY A 557 -12.17 44.03 -7.22
N SER A 558 -12.81 44.98 -7.88
CA SER A 558 -12.45 45.42 -9.24
C SER A 558 -11.64 46.72 -9.27
N ASN A 559 -11.68 47.49 -8.18
CA ASN A 559 -10.94 48.73 -8.03
C ASN A 559 -10.62 48.99 -6.55
N LYS A 560 -9.70 49.92 -6.28
CA LYS A 560 -9.26 50.27 -4.91
C LYS A 560 -10.35 50.88 -4.02
N TYR A 561 -11.50 51.26 -4.59
CA TYR A 561 -12.64 51.83 -3.85
C TYR A 561 -13.62 50.75 -3.36
N ASN A 562 -13.39 49.49 -3.72
CA ASN A 562 -14.08 48.35 -3.15
C ASN A 562 -13.70 48.20 -1.66
N TYR A 563 -14.70 48.22 -0.78
CA TYR A 563 -14.50 48.16 0.67
C TYR A 563 -13.71 46.89 1.04
N HIS A 564 -12.62 47.09 1.79
CA HIS A 564 -11.69 46.04 2.21
C HIS A 564 -11.05 45.17 1.10
N GLY A 565 -11.07 45.59 -0.17
CA GLY A 565 -10.49 44.82 -1.27
C GLY A 565 -11.39 43.70 -1.82
N MET A 566 -12.64 43.65 -1.39
CA MET A 566 -13.66 42.68 -1.82
C MET A 566 -14.69 43.31 -2.75
N SER A 567 -15.25 42.53 -3.68
CA SER A 567 -16.45 42.97 -4.40
C SER A 567 -17.64 43.09 -3.43
N ASN A 568 -18.68 43.84 -3.83
CA ASN A 568 -19.93 43.88 -3.04
C ASN A 568 -20.55 42.49 -2.84
N THR A 569 -20.39 41.59 -3.82
CA THR A 569 -20.87 40.21 -3.74
C THR A 569 -20.03 39.42 -2.73
N GLY A 570 -18.71 39.55 -2.77
CA GLY A 570 -17.79 38.90 -1.83
C GLY A 570 -18.01 39.36 -0.39
N GLU A 571 -18.12 40.68 -0.19
CA GLU A 571 -18.37 41.28 1.13
C GLU A 571 -19.69 40.80 1.73
N ARG A 572 -20.80 40.85 0.97
CA ARG A 572 -22.13 40.41 1.45
C ARG A 572 -22.18 38.93 1.78
N PHE A 573 -21.55 38.10 0.95
CA PHE A 573 -21.46 36.66 1.21
C PHE A 573 -20.68 36.40 2.50
N LEU A 574 -19.50 37.03 2.66
CA LEU A 574 -18.70 36.90 3.88
C LEU A 574 -19.41 37.49 5.11
N ALA A 575 -20.18 38.57 4.96
CA ALA A 575 -20.99 39.15 6.03
C ALA A 575 -22.08 38.18 6.52
N GLY A 576 -22.69 37.40 5.61
CA GLY A 576 -23.59 36.32 5.96
C GLY A 576 -22.89 35.22 6.77
N VAL A 577 -21.74 34.75 6.29
CA VAL A 577 -20.91 33.76 7.01
C VAL A 577 -20.51 34.27 8.39
N TYR A 578 -20.10 35.54 8.49
CA TYR A 578 -19.79 36.20 9.76
C TYR A 578 -20.99 36.21 10.72
N HIS A 579 -22.16 36.62 10.23
CA HIS A 579 -23.37 36.73 11.05
C HIS A 579 -23.80 35.38 11.64
N HIS A 580 -23.69 34.31 10.85
CA HIS A 580 -24.11 32.97 11.24
C HIS A 580 -22.99 32.10 11.81
N LEU A 581 -21.79 32.66 12.04
CA LEU A 581 -20.62 31.89 12.45
C LEU A 581 -20.85 31.05 13.71
N PRO A 582 -21.53 31.54 14.77
CA PRO A 582 -21.85 30.72 15.94
C PRO A 582 -22.64 29.44 15.61
N SER A 583 -23.60 29.54 14.69
CA SER A 583 -24.43 28.42 14.21
C SER A 583 -23.65 27.46 13.29
N ILE A 584 -22.75 28.00 12.46
CA ILE A 584 -21.91 27.23 11.54
C ILE A 584 -21.00 26.25 12.30
N LEU A 585 -20.53 26.61 13.51
CA LEU A 585 -19.65 25.75 14.31
C LEU A 585 -20.26 24.37 14.62
N ALA A 586 -21.59 24.26 14.74
CA ALA A 586 -22.25 22.96 14.96
C ALA A 586 -22.06 21.98 13.77
N PHE A 587 -21.63 22.49 12.61
CA PHE A 587 -21.30 21.71 11.41
C PHE A 587 -19.78 21.59 11.17
N THR A 588 -19.02 22.67 11.39
CA THR A 588 -17.58 22.75 11.08
C THR A 588 -16.67 22.33 12.24
N ALA A 589 -17.20 22.34 13.46
CA ALA A 589 -16.55 21.97 14.71
C ALA A 589 -17.46 21.03 15.54
N PRO A 590 -17.89 19.87 15.00
CA PRO A 590 -19.02 19.12 15.55
C PRO A 590 -18.67 18.23 16.76
N HIS A 591 -17.49 18.37 17.35
CA HIS A 591 -17.00 17.50 18.42
C HIS A 591 -16.55 18.31 19.66
N PRO A 592 -16.68 17.80 20.91
CA PRO A 592 -16.16 18.51 22.08
C PRO A 592 -14.69 18.92 21.97
N HIS A 593 -13.81 18.02 21.47
CA HIS A 593 -12.40 18.32 21.20
C HIS A 593 -12.17 19.45 20.17
N SER A 594 -13.17 19.77 19.34
CA SER A 594 -13.12 20.94 18.46
C SER A 594 -13.01 22.24 19.27
N TYR A 595 -13.66 22.30 20.43
CA TYR A 595 -13.65 23.47 21.31
C TYR A 595 -12.43 23.49 22.22
N ASP A 596 -11.83 22.34 22.54
CA ASP A 596 -10.50 22.28 23.15
C ASP A 596 -9.42 22.85 22.20
N ARG A 597 -9.64 22.71 20.88
CA ARG A 597 -8.84 23.38 19.85
C ARG A 597 -9.16 24.88 19.76
N ILE A 598 -10.45 25.27 19.71
CA ILE A 598 -10.91 26.66 19.56
C ILE A 598 -10.74 27.46 20.86
N GLN A 599 -9.50 27.88 21.13
CA GLN A 599 -9.12 28.66 22.30
C GLN A 599 -8.39 29.95 21.88
N PRO A 600 -8.40 31.00 22.72
CA PRO A 600 -7.60 32.19 22.45
C PRO A 600 -6.12 31.87 22.30
N ASN A 601 -5.43 32.55 21.37
CA ASN A 601 -3.98 32.43 21.15
C ASN A 601 -3.52 31.03 20.69
N THR A 602 -4.40 30.29 20.00
CA THR A 602 -4.05 28.98 19.43
C THR A 602 -4.10 28.95 17.91
N PHE A 603 -4.23 30.10 17.24
CA PHE A 603 -4.42 30.17 15.79
C PHE A 603 -5.65 29.37 15.33
N THR A 604 -6.81 29.53 15.97
CA THR A 604 -8.02 28.74 15.64
C THR A 604 -9.30 29.57 15.49
N GLY A 605 -9.26 30.86 15.88
CA GLY A 605 -10.39 31.76 15.75
C GLY A 605 -11.43 31.61 16.86
N ALA A 606 -11.09 32.02 18.09
CA ALA A 606 -11.96 31.87 19.28
C ALA A 606 -12.97 33.02 19.50
N TYR A 607 -12.93 34.06 18.67
CA TYR A 607 -13.73 35.28 18.80
C TYR A 607 -14.52 35.55 17.53
N LEU A 608 -15.73 36.09 17.66
CA LEU A 608 -16.57 36.50 16.53
C LEU A 608 -15.97 37.75 15.88
N CYS A 609 -15.08 37.52 14.90
CA CYS A 609 -14.33 38.55 14.21
C CYS A 609 -13.92 38.07 12.82
N TRP A 610 -13.45 39.00 11.99
CA TRP A 610 -12.80 38.69 10.72
C TRP A 610 -11.61 39.65 10.54
N GLY A 611 -10.60 39.25 9.77
CA GLY A 611 -9.43 40.09 9.57
C GLY A 611 -8.68 39.80 8.28
N LYS A 612 -7.94 40.79 7.80
CA LYS A 612 -7.05 40.65 6.64
C LYS A 612 -5.74 40.00 7.08
N GLU A 613 -5.43 38.83 6.53
CA GLU A 613 -4.25 38.06 6.90
C GLU A 613 -4.12 37.74 8.41
N ASN A 614 -5.16 38.00 9.21
CA ASN A 614 -5.15 37.80 10.65
C ASN A 614 -5.41 36.32 10.94
N ARG A 615 -4.37 35.61 11.35
CA ARG A 615 -4.46 34.17 11.68
C ARG A 615 -5.24 33.93 12.97
N GLU A 616 -5.36 34.88 13.90
CA GLU A 616 -6.19 34.67 15.10
C GLU A 616 -7.70 34.88 14.84
N ALA A 617 -8.08 35.42 13.68
CA ALA A 617 -9.49 35.53 13.29
C ALA A 617 -10.02 34.20 12.72
N PRO A 618 -11.25 33.78 13.06
CA PRO A 618 -11.86 32.58 12.46
C PRO A 618 -12.15 32.76 10.97
N LEU A 619 -12.40 34.00 10.52
CA LEU A 619 -12.60 34.37 9.14
C LEU A 619 -11.43 35.25 8.68
N ARG A 620 -10.48 34.67 7.95
CA ARG A 620 -9.30 35.35 7.44
C ARG A 620 -9.45 35.60 5.95
N THR A 621 -9.40 36.86 5.50
CA THR A 621 -9.31 37.14 4.06
C THR A 621 -7.86 37.08 3.61
N SER A 622 -7.61 36.46 2.46
CA SER A 622 -6.26 36.23 1.95
C SER A 622 -5.94 37.07 0.71
N CYS A 623 -4.71 37.58 0.64
CA CYS A 623 -4.06 38.22 -0.49
C CYS A 623 -2.78 37.42 -0.86
N PRO A 624 -2.92 36.26 -1.52
CA PRO A 624 -1.77 35.41 -1.86
C PRO A 624 -0.84 36.08 -2.89
N PRO A 625 0.41 35.61 -3.03
CA PRO A 625 1.33 36.10 -4.05
C PRO A 625 0.71 36.10 -5.45
N GLY A 626 0.81 37.23 -6.16
CA GLY A 626 0.19 37.45 -7.46
C GLY A 626 -1.16 38.18 -7.43
N VAL A 627 -1.78 38.31 -6.26
CA VAL A 627 -2.92 39.21 -6.05
C VAL A 627 -2.38 40.60 -5.66
N PRO A 628 -2.92 41.71 -6.22
CA PRO A 628 -2.43 43.03 -5.85
C PRO A 628 -2.73 43.34 -4.37
N PRO A 629 -1.82 43.99 -3.63
CA PRO A 629 -1.87 44.09 -2.15
C PRO A 629 -3.16 44.66 -1.54
N ASP A 630 -3.90 45.49 -2.28
CA ASP A 630 -5.13 46.12 -1.82
C ASP A 630 -6.37 45.23 -1.97
N PHE A 631 -6.24 44.06 -2.62
CA PHE A 631 -7.33 43.14 -2.92
C PHE A 631 -7.21 41.83 -2.15
N VAL A 632 -8.33 41.12 -2.04
CA VAL A 632 -8.37 39.77 -1.48
C VAL A 632 -9.05 38.84 -2.46
N SER A 633 -8.48 37.65 -2.68
CA SER A 633 -9.02 36.68 -3.65
C SER A 633 -10.02 35.70 -3.06
N ASN A 634 -9.92 35.46 -1.76
CA ASN A 634 -10.68 34.44 -1.04
C ASN A 634 -10.75 34.79 0.44
N PHE A 635 -11.58 34.06 1.17
CA PHE A 635 -11.51 33.98 2.62
C PHE A 635 -11.28 32.54 3.07
N GLU A 636 -10.74 32.39 4.27
CA GLU A 636 -10.40 31.15 4.94
C GLU A 636 -11.27 31.06 6.19
N ILE A 637 -11.90 29.90 6.42
CA ILE A 637 -12.54 29.57 7.70
C ILE A 637 -11.59 28.65 8.47
N ARG A 638 -11.08 29.16 9.59
CA ARG A 638 -10.10 28.46 10.43
C ARG A 638 -10.75 27.57 11.49
N SER A 639 -11.98 27.90 11.86
CA SER A 639 -12.85 27.12 12.76
C SER A 639 -13.56 25.96 12.04
N PHE A 640 -12.79 25.23 11.23
CA PHE A 640 -13.19 24.01 10.55
C PHE A 640 -12.17 22.93 10.89
N ASP A 641 -12.62 21.74 11.28
CA ASP A 641 -11.72 20.65 11.69
C ASP A 641 -12.05 19.29 11.06
N GLY A 642 -11.18 18.32 11.31
CA GLY A 642 -11.24 17.00 10.70
C GLY A 642 -12.43 16.13 11.09
N CYS A 643 -13.16 16.48 12.15
CA CYS A 643 -14.39 15.78 12.54
C CYS A 643 -15.61 16.24 11.72
N ALA A 644 -15.51 17.35 10.99
CA ALA A 644 -16.60 17.88 10.20
C ALA A 644 -16.94 16.98 9.00
N ASN A 645 -18.25 16.84 8.75
CA ASN A 645 -18.73 16.35 7.47
C ASN A 645 -18.54 17.47 6.43
N PRO A 646 -17.69 17.30 5.41
CA PRO A 646 -17.34 18.39 4.50
C PRO A 646 -18.55 18.85 3.67
N HIS A 647 -19.50 17.97 3.37
CA HIS A 647 -20.74 18.35 2.69
C HIS A 647 -21.61 19.23 3.57
N LEU A 648 -21.79 18.88 4.85
CA LEU A 648 -22.60 19.69 5.78
C LEU A 648 -21.94 21.02 6.13
N GLY A 649 -20.63 21.02 6.39
CA GLY A 649 -19.88 22.22 6.71
C GLY A 649 -19.94 23.24 5.55
N LEU A 650 -19.66 22.79 4.33
CA LEU A 650 -19.78 23.64 3.14
C LEU A 650 -21.22 24.06 2.87
N ALA A 651 -22.20 23.19 3.10
CA ALA A 651 -23.61 23.54 2.92
C ALA A 651 -24.03 24.66 3.90
N ALA A 652 -23.57 24.60 5.15
CA ALA A 652 -23.84 25.62 6.15
C ALA A 652 -23.20 26.97 5.77
N ILE A 653 -21.94 26.95 5.30
CA ILE A 653 -21.23 28.16 4.86
C ILE A 653 -21.94 28.79 3.65
N VAL A 654 -22.30 27.99 2.64
CA VAL A 654 -23.00 28.49 1.45
C VAL A 654 -24.39 29.03 1.80
N ASN A 655 -25.12 28.36 2.69
CA ASN A 655 -26.40 28.82 3.19
C ASN A 655 -26.29 30.21 3.87
N ALA A 656 -25.36 30.35 4.81
CA ALA A 656 -25.11 31.64 5.48
C ALA A 656 -24.72 32.74 4.49
N GLY A 657 -23.89 32.42 3.49
CA GLY A 657 -23.54 33.37 2.43
C GLY A 657 -24.71 33.80 1.56
N ILE A 658 -25.67 32.90 1.28
CA ILE A 658 -26.93 33.22 0.60
C ILE A 658 -27.75 34.21 1.43
N ASP A 659 -27.88 34.01 2.75
CA ASP A 659 -28.58 34.97 3.61
C ASP A 659 -27.96 36.36 3.56
N GLY A 660 -26.62 36.42 3.64
CA GLY A 660 -25.86 37.66 3.52
C GLY A 660 -26.12 38.40 2.21
N LEU A 661 -26.20 37.66 1.09
CA LEU A 661 -26.54 38.21 -0.21
C LEU A 661 -27.99 38.70 -0.30
N ARG A 662 -28.95 37.91 0.22
CA ARG A 662 -30.39 38.24 0.21
C ARG A 662 -30.71 39.49 1.03
N ARG A 663 -30.12 39.60 2.23
CA ARG A 663 -30.34 40.73 3.16
C ARG A 663 -29.42 41.91 2.89
N GLY A 664 -28.42 41.76 2.03
CA GLY A 664 -27.43 42.80 1.75
C GLY A 664 -26.61 43.17 2.98
N LEU A 665 -26.21 42.16 3.78
CA LEU A 665 -25.43 42.36 5.01
C LEU A 665 -24.08 43.00 4.71
N LYS A 666 -23.54 43.72 5.69
CA LYS A 666 -22.23 44.37 5.62
C LYS A 666 -21.32 43.84 6.71
N LEU A 667 -20.04 43.78 6.41
CA LEU A 667 -19.04 43.40 7.40
C LEU A 667 -18.81 44.55 8.39
N PRO A 668 -18.56 44.25 9.67
CA PRO A 668 -17.97 45.23 10.58
C PRO A 668 -16.53 45.55 10.13
N PRO A 669 -15.89 46.60 10.70
CA PRO A 669 -14.48 46.85 10.47
C PRO A 669 -13.62 45.60 10.78
N PRO A 670 -12.54 45.35 10.02
CA PRO A 670 -11.67 44.19 10.23
C PRO A 670 -10.90 44.32 11.53
N THR A 671 -10.65 43.17 12.15
CA THR A 671 -9.79 43.08 13.33
C THR A 671 -8.34 42.97 12.89
N GLU A 672 -7.56 44.02 13.13
CA GLU A 672 -6.13 44.08 12.76
C GLU A 672 -5.21 43.50 13.84
N LEU A 673 -5.63 43.57 15.10
CA LEU A 673 -4.88 43.07 16.26
C LEU A 673 -5.26 41.63 16.60
N ASN A 674 -4.57 41.06 17.58
CA ASN A 674 -5.03 39.83 18.21
C ASN A 674 -6.43 40.08 18.83
N PRO A 675 -7.47 39.33 18.42
CA PRO A 675 -8.82 39.47 18.96
C PRO A 675 -8.88 39.29 20.49
N ALA A 676 -7.97 38.50 21.08
CA ALA A 676 -7.91 38.28 22.52
C ALA A 676 -7.57 39.55 23.32
N ASP A 677 -6.83 40.47 22.72
CA ASP A 677 -6.44 41.75 23.33
C ASP A 677 -7.52 42.83 23.14
N CYS A 678 -8.56 42.53 22.37
CA CYS A 678 -9.62 43.47 22.02
C CYS A 678 -10.88 43.20 22.86
N ALA A 679 -11.15 44.05 23.87
CA ALA A 679 -12.29 43.89 24.76
C ALA A 679 -13.68 43.90 24.08
N SER A 680 -13.77 44.38 22.85
CA SER A 680 -15.03 44.52 22.10
C SER A 680 -15.49 43.25 21.37
N HIS A 681 -14.64 42.24 21.21
CA HIS A 681 -15.02 41.04 20.45
C HIS A 681 -15.70 40.03 21.34
N GLU A 682 -16.88 39.59 20.91
CA GLU A 682 -17.62 38.51 21.58
C GLU A 682 -16.90 37.18 21.36
N ARG A 683 -16.95 36.30 22.37
CA ARG A 683 -16.47 34.93 22.22
C ARG A 683 -17.43 34.15 21.34
N LEU A 684 -16.87 33.36 20.42
CA LEU A 684 -17.64 32.29 19.79
C LEU A 684 -18.04 31.24 20.85
N PRO A 685 -19.04 30.38 20.57
CA PRO A 685 -19.41 29.29 21.45
C PRO A 685 -18.17 28.55 21.98
N HIS A 686 -18.07 28.47 23.31
CA HIS A 686 -16.91 27.90 24.01
C HIS A 686 -17.00 26.38 24.14
N ASP A 687 -18.13 25.79 23.78
CA ASP A 687 -18.38 24.36 23.78
C ASP A 687 -19.38 23.98 22.67
N LEU A 688 -19.54 22.66 22.47
CA LEU A 688 -20.44 22.13 21.46
C LEU A 688 -21.90 22.50 21.75
N LEU A 689 -22.31 22.57 23.01
CA LEU A 689 -23.68 22.90 23.38
C LEU A 689 -24.07 24.31 22.94
N GLY A 690 -23.20 25.30 23.19
CA GLY A 690 -23.45 26.69 22.78
C GLY A 690 -23.62 26.84 21.27
N SER A 691 -22.86 26.10 20.46
CA SER A 691 -23.04 26.13 19.00
C SER A 691 -24.37 25.49 18.56
N VAL A 692 -24.81 24.45 19.27
CA VAL A 692 -26.07 23.76 19.01
C VAL A 692 -27.26 24.63 19.40
N GLU A 693 -27.14 25.41 20.48
CA GLU A 693 -28.14 26.40 20.88
C GLU A 693 -28.22 27.55 19.86
N ALA A 694 -27.07 28.04 19.39
CA ALA A 694 -27.01 29.03 18.31
C ALA A 694 -27.70 28.50 17.05
N LEU A 695 -27.37 27.28 16.62
CA LEU A 695 -27.99 26.64 15.46
C LEU A 695 -29.51 26.46 15.63
N ALA A 696 -29.97 26.05 16.82
CA ALA A 696 -31.40 25.87 17.09
C ALA A 696 -32.20 27.19 17.04
N ALA A 697 -31.56 28.32 17.32
CA ALA A 697 -32.17 29.64 17.20
C ALA A 697 -32.18 30.18 15.75
N ASP A 698 -31.36 29.59 14.87
CA ASP A 698 -31.07 30.12 13.55
C ASP A 698 -31.89 29.43 12.44
N LYS A 699 -33.02 30.04 12.11
CA LYS A 699 -34.06 29.44 11.26
C LYS A 699 -33.62 29.22 9.80
N ILE A 700 -32.65 29.99 9.30
CA ILE A 700 -32.24 29.92 7.89
C ILE A 700 -31.66 28.54 7.53
N PHE A 701 -31.04 27.86 8.50
CA PHE A 701 -30.51 26.52 8.32
C PHE A 701 -31.62 25.50 8.09
N HIS A 702 -32.72 25.59 8.86
CA HIS A 702 -33.88 24.71 8.68
C HIS A 702 -34.55 24.92 7.31
N GLU A 703 -34.66 26.17 6.85
CA GLU A 703 -35.30 26.51 5.58
C GLU A 703 -34.52 26.02 4.36
N LEU A 704 -33.23 26.33 4.27
CA LEU A 704 -32.43 26.04 3.08
C LEU A 704 -31.80 24.65 3.11
N MET A 705 -31.24 24.18 4.22
CA MET A 705 -30.63 22.83 4.28
C MET A 705 -31.65 21.72 4.54
N GLY A 706 -32.78 22.05 5.17
CA GLY A 706 -33.88 21.11 5.43
C GLY A 706 -34.05 20.81 6.92
N ASP A 707 -35.30 20.93 7.38
CA ASP A 707 -35.67 20.87 8.79
C ASP A 707 -35.28 19.54 9.45
N LYS A 708 -35.56 18.40 8.80
CA LYS A 708 -35.25 17.07 9.35
C LYS A 708 -33.75 16.83 9.51
N LEU A 709 -32.95 17.30 8.55
CA LEU A 709 -31.49 17.17 8.60
C LEU A 709 -30.91 18.01 9.73
N VAL A 710 -31.29 19.29 9.83
CA VAL A 710 -30.80 20.18 10.88
C VAL A 710 -31.24 19.71 12.26
N THR A 711 -32.49 19.25 12.40
CA THR A 711 -32.99 18.65 13.65
C THR A 711 -32.19 17.41 14.04
N SER A 712 -31.87 16.53 13.08
CA SER A 712 -31.05 15.34 13.33
C SER A 712 -29.62 15.71 13.71
N VAL A 713 -29.09 16.75 13.07
CA VAL A 713 -27.79 17.31 13.39
C VAL A 713 -27.78 17.73 14.86
N ILE A 714 -28.63 18.69 15.23
CA ILE A 714 -28.80 19.18 16.61
C ILE A 714 -28.89 18.03 17.62
N ALA A 715 -29.76 17.05 17.37
CA ALA A 715 -29.97 15.91 18.26
C ALA A 715 -28.69 15.08 18.49
N MET A 716 -27.94 14.75 17.44
CA MET A 716 -26.69 13.99 17.58
C MET A 716 -25.65 14.74 18.41
N ARG A 717 -25.51 16.05 18.23
CA ARG A 717 -24.48 16.84 18.92
C ARG A 717 -24.81 16.97 20.40
N LYS A 718 -26.10 17.16 20.76
CA LYS A 718 -26.56 17.14 22.17
C LYS A 718 -26.21 15.83 22.88
N VAL A 719 -26.36 14.70 22.20
CA VAL A 719 -26.04 13.38 22.76
C VAL A 719 -24.53 13.18 22.93
N ILE A 720 -23.70 13.72 22.03
CA ILE A 720 -22.24 13.67 22.16
C ILE A 720 -21.77 14.47 23.38
N THR A 721 -22.32 15.67 23.62
CA THR A 721 -21.94 16.52 24.77
C THR A 721 -22.20 15.87 26.14
N THR A 722 -23.24 15.05 26.24
CA THR A 722 -23.67 14.46 27.52
C THR A 722 -23.02 13.12 27.84
N SER A 723 -22.27 12.54 26.90
CA SER A 723 -21.70 11.19 27.05
C SER A 723 -20.27 11.23 27.60
N ARG A 724 -20.07 10.76 28.83
CA ARG A 724 -18.72 10.52 29.41
C ARG A 724 -17.89 9.53 28.58
N HIS A 725 -18.53 8.63 27.84
CA HIS A 725 -17.86 7.66 26.97
C HIS A 725 -17.35 8.26 25.66
N ALA A 726 -17.95 9.36 25.18
CA ALA A 726 -17.55 10.00 23.92
C ALA A 726 -16.12 10.57 23.98
N LEU A 727 -15.61 10.91 25.17
CA LEU A 727 -14.27 11.46 25.39
C LEU A 727 -13.16 10.40 25.44
N GLN A 728 -13.49 9.16 25.80
CA GLN A 728 -12.50 8.11 26.07
C GLN A 728 -12.19 7.21 24.86
N TYR A 729 -13.07 7.20 23.84
CA TYR A 729 -12.96 6.37 22.62
C TYR A 729 -12.60 7.18 21.36
N THR A 730 -12.39 8.50 21.50
CA THR A 730 -12.24 9.45 20.40
C THR A 730 -11.05 9.16 19.49
N VAL A 731 -9.96 8.62 20.05
CA VAL A 731 -8.74 8.32 19.30
C VAL A 731 -9.02 7.31 18.20
N PHE A 732 -9.79 6.25 18.44
CA PHE A 732 -10.03 5.21 17.42
C PHE A 732 -11.07 5.59 16.34
N ILE A 733 -11.99 6.50 16.68
CA ILE A 733 -13.11 6.89 15.80
C ILE A 733 -12.68 7.90 14.73
N CYS A 734 -11.66 8.72 15.00
CA CYS A 734 -11.10 9.69 14.05
C CYS A 734 -9.80 9.22 13.35
N SER A 735 -9.32 8.02 13.70
CA SER A 735 -8.13 7.33 13.14
C SER A 735 -8.40 6.55 11.86
#